data_AF-A0A5M9J7X0-F1
#
_entry.id   AF-A0A5M9J7X0-F1
#
_cell.length_a   1.000
_cell.length_b   1.000
_cell.length_c   1.000
_cell.angle_alpha   90.00
_cell.angle_beta   90.00
_cell.angle_gamma   90.00
#
_symmetry.space_group_name_H-M   'P 1'
#
loop_
_entity.id
_entity.type
_entity.pdbx_description
1 polymer ?
#
loop_
_entity_poly.entity_id
_entity_poly.type
_entity_poly.pdbx_seq_one_letter_code
_entity_poly.pdbx_strand_id
1 'polypeptide(L)'
;MNFLSLGTFSILLILQSYLGVIEAASYPSHSPDAVDILSAQGLAKLAEYQAKHDPNNTCTIQNAIKRREWSDLSGADRIAYTNAVLCLQSKKSITPSEVVPGARSRFDDFVASHINQTLIIHSTGNFLGWHRYYVHTYEKALREECGYKGYQPYWNWGKYADDPIHSPLFDGSPTSMSGNGLYYNHTGVPLNGAPAPFDVIPPGVGGGCVTTGPFKNMTVNLGPVAGTISGTPVNPRADGFGYNPRCLRRDVNVHSAAVTKTNYTYDLITNPSNADIYWFETVMQGMFSAGEWGVHTGGHYTIGGDPGGDFFASSGDPAFYLHHGMIDRVWWIWQIQDLANRQNAISGTITFGNNPPSRNTTLEDLQDIGYNAGPVPLKDLMSTLGGLNGEILQLTVYSSNFIMASNTTSSVSSIRKFVSFAGGILSQIPIISNPSSSSAATTPRPYIPFGNAPSCPSNSPLSCHNSTTAPDSCCFIYPGGQLLQTQFWDYSPAIGPVDSWTLHGLWPDLCDGSYPTYCHETPRYYNITSILTAASQTDLLADMNKYWLPNRGSAETFWEHEMNKHGTCVNTLAPSCYGDKYEAGDEVIDFFTRAVGLFKQLDTYKALEKAGIVPSYTATYTESQIQAALTAVTGSEVVLGCRYGRLNQAWYSFNVKGSLQLGEFVATAPAGKSGRGTCPRRGIKYLPKKPY
;
A
#
# COMPACT_ATOMS: atom_id res chain seq x y z
N MET A 1 79.70 9.25 -25.85
CA MET A 1 79.18 10.19 -26.85
C MET A 1 77.67 10.12 -26.82
N ASN A 2 77.03 11.27 -26.62
CA ASN A 2 75.58 11.46 -26.53
C ASN A 2 74.85 11.22 -27.87
N PHE A 3 73.58 10.80 -27.78
CA PHE A 3 72.34 11.52 -28.20
C PHE A 3 71.30 10.68 -28.97
N LEU A 4 70.05 10.71 -28.45
CA LEU A 4 68.70 10.65 -29.11
C LEU A 4 68.33 9.38 -29.93
N SER A 5 67.10 8.82 -29.95
CA SER A 5 65.76 9.23 -29.50
C SER A 5 64.79 8.01 -29.55
N LEU A 6 64.00 7.86 -28.48
CA LEU A 6 62.59 7.41 -28.34
C LEU A 6 61.95 6.36 -29.29
N GLY A 7 61.31 5.36 -28.67
CA GLY A 7 60.18 4.63 -29.25
C GLY A 7 59.77 3.36 -28.48
N THR A 8 58.77 3.50 -27.60
CA THR A 8 57.79 2.48 -27.16
C THR A 8 58.29 1.12 -26.63
N PHE A 9 58.04 0.83 -25.35
CA PHE A 9 57.54 -0.45 -24.77
C PHE A 9 57.99 -0.54 -23.31
N SER A 10 57.10 -0.28 -22.35
CA SER A 10 57.23 -0.73 -20.94
C SER A 10 55.94 -0.43 -20.16
N ILE A 11 54.91 -1.26 -20.32
CA ILE A 11 53.92 -1.53 -19.27
C ILE A 11 53.50 -3.00 -19.42
N LEU A 12 54.30 -3.91 -18.86
CA LEU A 12 53.89 -5.30 -18.69
C LEU A 12 54.62 -5.90 -17.49
N LEU A 13 54.34 -5.42 -16.27
CA LEU A 13 54.81 -6.06 -15.02
C LEU A 13 54.12 -5.56 -13.72
N ILE A 14 52.91 -5.01 -13.78
CA ILE A 14 52.10 -4.70 -12.57
C ILE A 14 50.65 -5.14 -12.78
N LEU A 15 50.45 -6.45 -13.05
CA LEU A 15 49.11 -7.04 -13.19
C LEU A 15 49.08 -8.50 -12.72
N GLN A 16 49.84 -8.83 -11.68
CA GLN A 16 49.85 -10.16 -11.05
C GLN A 16 49.64 -10.16 -9.52
N SER A 17 49.18 -9.05 -8.93
CA SER A 17 48.83 -8.99 -7.49
C SER A 17 47.34 -8.79 -7.20
N TYR A 18 46.45 -8.91 -8.20
CA TYR A 18 44.99 -8.80 -8.03
C TYR A 18 44.22 -10.07 -8.45
N LEU A 19 44.84 -11.25 -8.32
CA LEU A 19 44.13 -12.54 -8.40
C LEU A 19 44.00 -13.10 -6.97
N GLY A 20 43.09 -12.51 -6.21
CA GLY A 20 42.70 -12.97 -4.88
C GLY A 20 41.18 -12.92 -4.77
N VAL A 21 40.56 -14.11 -4.78
CA VAL A 21 39.15 -14.39 -4.50
C VAL A 21 38.15 -13.86 -5.53
N ILE A 22 38.07 -14.53 -6.69
CA ILE A 22 36.78 -14.63 -7.40
C ILE A 22 35.94 -15.62 -6.57
N GLU A 23 35.14 -15.09 -5.66
CA GLU A 23 34.05 -15.86 -5.06
C GLU A 23 33.13 -16.27 -6.21
N ALA A 24 32.82 -17.57 -6.33
CA ALA A 24 31.99 -18.08 -7.41
C ALA A 24 30.64 -17.35 -7.39
N ALA A 25 30.44 -16.44 -8.34
CA ALA A 25 29.20 -15.69 -8.48
C ALA A 25 28.06 -16.69 -8.75
N SER A 26 27.23 -16.94 -7.74
CA SER A 26 25.93 -17.56 -7.95
C SER A 26 25.10 -16.56 -8.76
N TYR A 27 24.88 -16.86 -10.04
CA TYR A 27 23.90 -16.13 -10.83
C TYR A 27 22.54 -16.30 -10.13
N PRO A 28 21.78 -15.20 -9.90
CA PRO A 28 20.45 -15.31 -9.30
C PRO A 28 19.59 -16.22 -10.16
N SER A 29 18.72 -16.99 -9.52
CA SER A 29 17.93 -18.04 -10.18
C SER A 29 16.89 -17.48 -11.17
N HIS A 30 16.65 -16.17 -11.14
CA HIS A 30 15.62 -15.47 -11.92
C HIS A 30 16.16 -14.15 -12.50
N SER A 31 15.36 -13.47 -13.34
CA SER A 31 15.63 -12.08 -13.75
C SER A 31 15.11 -11.09 -12.68
N PRO A 32 15.74 -9.91 -12.51
CA PRO A 32 15.27 -8.90 -11.56
C PRO A 32 13.85 -8.45 -11.91
N ASP A 33 13.01 -8.29 -10.90
CA ASP A 33 11.66 -7.77 -11.05
C ASP A 33 11.60 -6.23 -10.97
N ALA A 34 10.41 -5.64 -11.12
CA ALA A 34 10.23 -4.19 -11.08
C ALA A 34 10.65 -3.55 -9.75
N VAL A 35 10.49 -4.27 -8.64
CA VAL A 35 10.89 -3.80 -7.29
C VAL A 35 12.41 -3.94 -7.12
N ASP A 36 13.03 -4.96 -7.71
CA ASP A 36 14.50 -5.10 -7.75
C ASP A 36 15.15 -3.95 -8.52
N ILE A 37 14.57 -3.58 -9.68
CA ILE A 37 15.03 -2.43 -10.47
C ILE A 37 14.88 -1.13 -9.65
N LEU A 38 13.75 -0.94 -8.98
CA LEU A 38 13.50 0.22 -8.13
C LEU A 38 14.48 0.30 -6.94
N SER A 39 14.80 -0.84 -6.33
CA SER A 39 15.80 -0.95 -5.28
C SER A 39 17.19 -0.54 -5.78
N ALA A 40 17.60 -1.02 -6.96
CA ALA A 40 18.87 -0.67 -7.57
C ALA A 40 18.99 0.83 -7.86
N GLN A 41 17.91 1.45 -8.36
CA GLN A 41 17.84 2.91 -8.56
C GLN A 41 17.90 3.68 -7.22
N GLY A 42 17.21 3.19 -6.19
CA GLY A 42 17.23 3.77 -4.85
C GLY A 42 18.62 3.72 -4.18
N LEU A 43 19.41 2.68 -4.44
CA LEU A 43 20.78 2.58 -3.93
C LEU A 43 21.68 3.71 -4.45
N ALA A 44 21.50 4.15 -5.70
CA ALA A 44 22.24 5.28 -6.24
C ALA A 44 21.90 6.57 -5.48
N LYS A 45 20.61 6.81 -5.22
CA LYS A 45 20.15 7.95 -4.40
C LYS A 45 20.70 7.89 -2.98
N LEU A 46 20.73 6.70 -2.37
CA LEU A 46 21.29 6.49 -1.03
C LEU A 46 22.79 6.81 -0.99
N ALA A 47 23.56 6.37 -1.99
CA ALA A 47 24.98 6.68 -2.09
C ALA A 47 25.23 8.19 -2.18
N GLU A 48 24.46 8.89 -3.02
CA GLU A 48 24.52 10.35 -3.16
C GLU A 48 24.13 11.06 -1.86
N TYR A 49 23.07 10.59 -1.19
CA TYR A 49 22.60 11.16 0.07
C TYR A 49 23.65 11.01 1.18
N GLN A 50 24.24 9.81 1.34
CA GLN A 50 25.31 9.55 2.31
C GLN A 50 26.54 10.43 2.04
N ALA A 51 27.00 10.50 0.78
CA ALA A 51 28.14 11.32 0.42
C ALA A 51 27.94 12.82 0.75
N LYS A 52 26.70 13.31 0.71
CA LYS A 52 26.36 14.70 0.99
C LYS A 52 26.15 15.00 2.48
N HIS A 53 25.49 14.12 3.22
CA HIS A 53 25.02 14.41 4.59
C HIS A 53 25.87 13.74 5.67
N ASP A 54 26.56 12.65 5.34
CA ASP A 54 27.36 11.90 6.30
C ASP A 54 28.64 11.34 5.65
N PRO A 55 29.53 12.21 5.13
CA PRO A 55 30.71 11.79 4.36
C PRO A 55 31.73 10.99 5.20
N ASN A 56 31.63 11.05 6.52
CA ASN A 56 32.51 10.33 7.45
C ASN A 56 31.82 9.10 8.08
N ASN A 57 30.62 8.72 7.62
CA ASN A 57 29.93 7.56 8.13
C ASN A 57 30.77 6.30 7.86
N THR A 58 31.02 5.53 8.91
CA THR A 58 31.68 4.23 8.78
C THR A 58 30.71 3.13 8.35
N CYS A 59 29.39 3.37 8.37
CA CYS A 59 28.33 2.49 7.90
C CYS A 59 27.93 2.86 6.46
N THR A 60 28.57 2.23 5.47
CA THR A 60 28.42 2.57 4.05
C THR A 60 27.78 1.45 3.24
N ILE A 61 27.28 1.76 2.05
CA ILE A 61 26.78 0.74 1.11
C ILE A 61 27.84 -0.33 0.80
N GLN A 62 29.12 0.04 0.82
CA GLN A 62 30.23 -0.85 0.47
C GLN A 62 30.52 -1.89 1.55
N ASN A 63 30.40 -1.54 2.83
CA ASN A 63 30.63 -2.46 3.93
C ASN A 63 29.36 -3.02 4.56
N ALA A 64 28.19 -2.54 4.11
CA ALA A 64 26.92 -3.08 4.52
C ALA A 64 26.78 -4.56 4.15
N ILE A 65 26.25 -5.32 5.10
CA ILE A 65 25.90 -6.71 4.93
C ILE A 65 24.76 -6.80 3.91
N LYS A 66 24.75 -7.85 3.08
CA LYS A 66 23.68 -8.07 2.09
C LYS A 66 22.73 -9.17 2.57
N ARG A 67 21.52 -8.80 2.96
CA ARG A 67 20.39 -9.74 3.13
C ARG A 67 19.90 -10.16 1.75
N ARG A 68 19.75 -11.47 1.54
CA ARG A 68 19.49 -12.08 0.23
C ARG A 68 18.13 -12.76 0.21
N GLU A 69 17.56 -12.85 -0.98
CA GLU A 69 16.32 -13.58 -1.21
C GLU A 69 16.57 -15.08 -1.01
N TRP A 70 15.60 -15.78 -0.40
CA TRP A 70 15.71 -17.20 -0.06
C TRP A 70 16.13 -18.06 -1.25
N SER A 71 15.48 -17.89 -2.40
CA SER A 71 15.77 -18.68 -3.60
C SER A 71 17.12 -18.37 -4.27
N ASP A 72 17.77 -17.26 -3.88
CA ASP A 72 19.12 -16.91 -4.33
C ASP A 72 20.23 -17.42 -3.39
N LEU A 73 19.89 -17.98 -2.23
CA LEU A 73 20.83 -18.72 -1.38
C LEU A 73 21.14 -20.09 -1.98
N SER A 74 22.37 -20.59 -1.75
CA SER A 74 22.71 -21.97 -2.07
C SER A 74 21.94 -22.95 -1.17
N GLY A 75 21.77 -24.20 -1.62
CA GLY A 75 21.14 -25.23 -0.78
C GLY A 75 21.86 -25.43 0.56
N ALA A 76 23.19 -25.30 0.57
CA ALA A 76 23.99 -25.38 1.80
C ALA A 76 23.69 -24.21 2.75
N ASP A 77 23.56 -22.99 2.24
CA ASP A 77 23.24 -21.81 3.05
C ASP A 77 21.82 -21.88 3.61
N ARG A 78 20.86 -22.38 2.84
CA ARG A 78 19.48 -22.63 3.31
C ARG A 78 19.46 -23.66 4.43
N ILE A 79 20.19 -24.76 4.28
CA ILE A 79 20.33 -25.79 5.34
C ILE A 79 21.01 -25.20 6.57
N ALA A 80 22.06 -24.39 6.40
CA ALA A 80 22.75 -23.74 7.51
C ALA A 80 21.80 -22.82 8.29
N TYR A 81 20.94 -22.08 7.59
CA TYR A 81 19.91 -21.26 8.23
C TYR A 81 18.88 -22.13 8.98
N THR A 82 18.30 -23.15 8.34
CA THR A 82 17.30 -24.02 9.00
C THR A 82 17.89 -24.77 10.21
N ASN A 83 19.15 -25.18 10.14
CA ASN A 83 19.86 -25.80 11.26
C ASN A 83 20.04 -24.84 12.44
N ALA A 84 20.29 -23.55 12.17
CA ALA A 84 20.37 -22.55 13.23
C ALA A 84 19.00 -22.33 13.91
N VAL A 85 17.90 -22.33 13.14
CA VAL A 85 16.55 -22.25 13.70
C VAL A 85 16.24 -23.47 14.57
N LEU A 86 16.53 -24.68 14.09
CA LEU A 86 16.38 -25.92 14.86
C LEU A 86 17.25 -25.91 16.13
N CYS A 87 18.45 -25.34 16.05
CA CYS A 87 19.30 -25.13 17.22
C CYS A 87 18.60 -24.20 18.23
N LEU A 88 18.03 -23.08 17.79
CA LEU A 88 17.32 -22.15 18.68
C LEU A 88 16.10 -22.80 19.35
N GLN A 89 15.42 -23.70 18.63
CA GLN A 89 14.33 -24.52 19.15
C GLN A 89 14.79 -25.58 20.17
N SER A 90 16.06 -25.98 20.16
CA SER A 90 16.62 -26.95 21.12
C SER A 90 17.22 -26.31 22.37
N LYS A 91 17.57 -25.01 22.32
CA LYS A 91 18.09 -24.27 23.48
C LYS A 91 16.96 -23.94 24.45
N LYS A 92 17.25 -24.01 25.76
CA LYS A 92 16.30 -23.67 26.83
C LYS A 92 15.87 -22.19 26.76
N SER A 93 14.58 -21.94 26.93
CA SER A 93 14.00 -20.59 27.09
C SER A 93 14.68 -19.80 28.23
N ILE A 94 14.85 -18.49 28.03
CA ILE A 94 15.33 -17.54 29.06
C ILE A 94 14.21 -16.78 29.74
N THR A 95 13.00 -16.77 29.17
CA THR A 95 11.84 -16.14 29.80
C THR A 95 11.49 -16.89 31.10
N PRO A 96 11.29 -16.20 32.23
CA PRO A 96 10.90 -16.85 33.48
C PRO A 96 9.63 -17.68 33.34
N SER A 97 9.64 -18.91 33.85
CA SER A 97 8.51 -19.85 33.76
C SER A 97 7.24 -19.35 34.44
N GLU A 98 7.38 -18.43 35.40
CA GLU A 98 6.27 -17.78 36.10
C GLU A 98 5.52 -16.80 35.18
N VAL A 99 6.22 -16.23 34.19
CA VAL A 99 5.67 -15.27 33.22
C VAL A 99 5.09 -16.03 32.03
N VAL A 100 5.87 -16.95 31.45
CA VAL A 100 5.45 -17.73 30.26
C VAL A 100 5.64 -19.22 30.52
N PRO A 101 4.69 -19.89 31.22
CA PRO A 101 4.85 -21.29 31.65
C PRO A 101 4.89 -22.29 30.49
N GLY A 102 4.43 -21.89 29.30
CA GLY A 102 4.46 -22.68 28.08
C GLY A 102 5.78 -22.65 27.32
N ALA A 103 6.66 -21.67 27.57
CA ALA A 103 7.92 -21.57 26.84
C ALA A 103 8.84 -22.76 27.18
N ARG A 104 9.41 -23.40 26.14
CA ARG A 104 10.38 -24.50 26.31
C ARG A 104 11.71 -24.16 25.67
N SER A 105 11.69 -23.37 24.61
CA SER A 105 12.84 -23.07 23.78
C SER A 105 13.19 -21.59 23.71
N ARG A 106 14.41 -21.26 23.30
CA ARG A 106 14.79 -19.89 22.94
C ARG A 106 13.93 -19.34 21.83
N PHE A 107 13.50 -20.19 20.90
CA PHE A 107 12.56 -19.80 19.86
C PHE A 107 11.20 -19.37 20.44
N ASP A 108 10.73 -20.04 21.50
CA ASP A 108 9.48 -19.65 22.19
C ASP A 108 9.59 -18.29 22.89
N ASP A 109 10.78 -17.83 23.28
CA ASP A 109 10.96 -16.50 23.88
C ASP A 109 10.61 -15.38 22.89
N PHE A 110 10.92 -15.58 21.60
CA PHE A 110 10.54 -14.66 20.54
C PHE A 110 9.02 -14.69 20.33
N VAL A 111 8.44 -15.89 20.22
CA VAL A 111 6.97 -16.07 20.11
C VAL A 111 6.24 -15.39 21.27
N ALA A 112 6.73 -15.56 22.49
CA ALA A 112 6.15 -14.93 23.67
C ALA A 112 6.19 -13.40 23.61
N SER A 113 7.30 -12.82 23.12
CA SER A 113 7.45 -11.37 22.98
C SER A 113 6.45 -10.80 21.98
N HIS A 114 6.29 -11.48 20.83
CA HIS A 114 5.30 -11.09 19.82
C HIS A 114 3.86 -11.20 20.34
N ILE A 115 3.49 -12.32 20.98
CA ILE A 115 2.16 -12.49 21.61
C ILE A 115 1.89 -11.36 22.60
N ASN A 116 2.85 -11.07 23.49
CA ASN A 116 2.69 -10.06 24.54
C ASN A 116 2.49 -8.65 24.01
N GLN A 117 3.18 -8.30 22.92
CA GLN A 117 3.23 -6.93 22.41
C GLN A 117 2.34 -6.69 21.18
N THR A 118 1.65 -7.72 20.68
CA THR A 118 0.86 -7.68 19.42
C THR A 118 -0.02 -6.42 19.28
N LEU A 119 -0.69 -6.00 20.34
CA LEU A 119 -1.62 -4.85 20.34
C LEU A 119 -0.94 -3.47 20.42
N ILE A 120 0.38 -3.41 20.55
CA ILE A 120 1.15 -2.14 20.56
C ILE A 120 2.20 -2.08 19.44
N ILE A 121 2.27 -3.11 18.60
CA ILE A 121 3.22 -3.25 17.47
C ILE A 121 2.54 -3.40 16.11
N HIS A 122 1.21 -3.53 16.03
CA HIS A 122 0.46 -3.59 14.78
C HIS A 122 -0.57 -2.47 14.70
N SER A 123 -0.79 -1.90 13.52
CA SER A 123 -1.61 -0.70 13.32
C SER A 123 -1.24 0.42 14.29
N THR A 124 0.07 0.60 14.48
CA THR A 124 0.72 1.56 15.39
C THR A 124 1.90 2.21 14.68
N GLY A 125 2.37 3.35 15.18
CA GLY A 125 3.61 3.96 14.67
C GLY A 125 4.89 3.20 15.03
N ASN A 126 4.78 2.17 15.88
CA ASN A 126 5.90 1.30 16.25
C ASN A 126 6.15 0.20 15.21
N PHE A 127 5.16 -0.11 14.36
CA PHE A 127 5.08 -1.34 13.58
C PHE A 127 6.37 -1.67 12.83
N LEU A 128 6.81 -0.78 11.94
CA LEU A 128 7.96 -1.05 11.08
C LEU A 128 9.28 -1.12 11.84
N GLY A 129 9.51 -0.19 12.77
CA GLY A 129 10.74 -0.16 13.57
C GLY A 129 10.85 -1.34 14.53
N TRP A 130 9.77 -1.69 15.23
CA TRP A 130 9.73 -2.83 16.14
C TRP A 130 10.01 -4.13 15.40
N HIS A 131 9.37 -4.37 14.25
CA HIS A 131 9.60 -5.59 13.47
C HIS A 131 11.02 -5.67 12.87
N ARG A 132 11.61 -4.53 12.48
CA ARG A 132 13.04 -4.48 12.13
C ARG A 132 13.92 -4.91 13.30
N TYR A 133 13.66 -4.39 14.50
CA TYR A 133 14.43 -4.75 15.70
C TYR A 133 14.23 -6.22 16.09
N TYR A 134 13.00 -6.72 15.96
CA TYR A 134 12.66 -8.11 16.22
C TYR A 134 13.43 -9.08 15.32
N VAL A 135 13.42 -8.83 14.00
CA VAL A 135 14.14 -9.64 13.02
C VAL A 135 15.66 -9.53 13.21
N HIS A 136 16.18 -8.35 13.52
CA HIS A 136 17.60 -8.16 13.83
C HIS A 136 18.02 -8.95 15.09
N THR A 137 17.22 -8.87 16.16
CA THR A 137 17.46 -9.60 17.41
C THR A 137 17.42 -11.13 17.18
N TYR A 138 16.48 -11.60 16.37
CA TYR A 138 16.39 -13.00 15.99
C TYR A 138 17.64 -13.46 15.22
N GLU A 139 18.07 -12.69 14.22
CA GLU A 139 19.30 -12.95 13.47
C GLU A 139 20.53 -13.03 14.40
N LYS A 140 20.64 -12.09 15.35
CA LYS A 140 21.71 -12.09 16.36
C LYS A 140 21.71 -13.36 17.19
N ALA A 141 20.54 -13.81 17.67
CA ALA A 141 20.42 -15.07 18.40
C ALA A 141 20.85 -16.29 17.56
N LEU A 142 20.46 -16.35 16.28
CA LEU A 142 20.92 -17.42 15.38
C LEU A 142 22.45 -17.43 15.24
N ARG A 143 23.07 -16.25 15.10
CA ARG A 143 24.51 -16.11 14.88
C ARG A 143 25.33 -16.37 16.13
N GLU A 144 24.97 -15.73 17.23
CA GLU A 144 25.74 -15.73 18.47
C GLU A 144 25.53 -16.99 19.30
N GLU A 145 24.33 -17.56 19.27
CA GLU A 145 24.01 -18.72 20.11
C GLU A 145 24.06 -20.04 19.35
N CYS A 146 23.70 -20.01 18.06
CA CYS A 146 23.63 -21.18 17.20
C CYS A 146 24.71 -21.23 16.11
N GLY A 147 25.65 -20.28 16.14
CA GLY A 147 26.84 -20.29 15.28
C GLY A 147 26.55 -20.04 13.80
N TYR A 148 25.35 -19.56 13.45
CA TYR A 148 25.00 -19.21 12.07
C TYR A 148 25.96 -18.15 11.53
N LYS A 149 26.48 -18.36 10.32
CA LYS A 149 27.45 -17.44 9.70
C LYS A 149 26.82 -16.53 8.64
N GLY A 150 25.68 -16.92 8.11
CA GLY A 150 24.89 -16.09 7.22
C GLY A 150 24.11 -15.01 7.97
N TYR A 151 23.27 -14.30 7.23
CA TYR A 151 22.40 -13.22 7.73
C TYR A 151 20.95 -13.53 7.37
N GLN A 152 20.00 -12.83 7.97
CA GLN A 152 18.59 -13.12 7.78
C GLN A 152 18.20 -13.01 6.29
N PRO A 153 17.69 -14.09 5.68
CA PRO A 153 17.14 -14.03 4.34
C PRO A 153 15.73 -13.43 4.32
N TYR A 154 15.28 -13.01 3.15
CA TYR A 154 13.92 -12.53 2.91
C TYR A 154 13.19 -13.40 1.88
N TRP A 155 11.86 -13.37 1.94
CA TRP A 155 10.99 -14.03 0.96
C TRP A 155 10.40 -13.01 0.00
N ASN A 156 10.88 -12.97 -1.25
CA ASN A 156 10.23 -12.18 -2.29
C ASN A 156 8.93 -12.87 -2.71
N TRP A 157 7.79 -12.41 -2.19
CA TRP A 157 6.48 -12.98 -2.47
C TRP A 157 6.17 -13.03 -3.96
N GLY A 158 6.48 -11.94 -4.67
CA GLY A 158 6.11 -11.75 -6.08
C GLY A 158 6.68 -12.81 -7.02
N LYS A 159 7.84 -13.41 -6.68
CA LYS A 159 8.46 -14.49 -7.48
C LYS A 159 7.58 -15.75 -7.55
N TYR A 160 6.80 -16.02 -6.50
CA TYR A 160 6.08 -17.29 -6.33
C TYR A 160 4.60 -17.09 -5.96
N ALA A 161 4.05 -15.90 -6.16
CA ALA A 161 2.67 -15.59 -5.77
C ALA A 161 1.62 -16.43 -6.52
N ASP A 162 1.91 -16.83 -7.77
CA ASP A 162 1.01 -17.67 -8.57
C ASP A 162 1.08 -19.16 -8.17
N ASP A 163 2.17 -19.60 -7.57
CA ASP A 163 2.36 -20.98 -7.08
C ASP A 163 3.22 -21.01 -5.81
N PRO A 164 2.66 -20.59 -4.65
CA PRO A 164 3.43 -20.51 -3.42
C PRO A 164 3.78 -21.90 -2.88
N ILE A 165 3.00 -22.93 -3.22
CA ILE A 165 3.17 -24.31 -2.71
C ILE A 165 4.46 -24.94 -3.23
N HIS A 166 4.79 -24.74 -4.50
CA HIS A 166 6.02 -25.27 -5.10
C HIS A 166 7.19 -24.28 -5.04
N SER A 167 7.05 -23.19 -4.29
CA SER A 167 8.15 -22.24 -4.09
C SER A 167 9.32 -22.92 -3.34
N PRO A 168 10.57 -22.50 -3.55
CA PRO A 168 11.71 -23.02 -2.80
C PRO A 168 11.61 -22.81 -1.27
N LEU A 169 10.67 -21.96 -0.83
CA LEU A 169 10.37 -21.74 0.57
C LEU A 169 9.44 -22.83 1.13
N PHE A 170 8.48 -23.33 0.34
CA PHE A 170 7.42 -24.24 0.77
C PHE A 170 7.36 -25.58 0.03
N ASP A 171 8.36 -25.91 -0.80
CA ASP A 171 8.40 -27.17 -1.59
C ASP A 171 8.57 -28.44 -0.74
N GLY A 172 8.78 -28.33 0.58
CA GLY A 172 8.95 -29.45 1.49
C GLY A 172 10.29 -30.20 1.38
N SER A 173 11.23 -29.69 0.58
CA SER A 173 12.58 -30.23 0.45
C SER A 173 13.40 -30.00 1.72
N PRO A 174 14.57 -30.67 1.87
CA PRO A 174 15.51 -30.39 2.96
C PRO A 174 16.05 -28.94 2.99
N THR A 175 15.88 -28.18 1.91
CA THR A 175 16.34 -26.79 1.78
C THR A 175 15.22 -25.76 1.87
N SER A 176 14.04 -26.16 2.36
CA SER A 176 12.85 -25.31 2.49
C SER A 176 12.62 -24.88 3.94
N MET A 177 11.64 -24.02 4.16
CA MET A 177 11.04 -23.81 5.49
C MET A 177 10.03 -24.91 5.83
N SER A 178 10.19 -26.12 5.30
CA SER A 178 9.20 -27.21 5.28
C SER A 178 8.03 -26.96 4.34
N GLY A 179 7.22 -27.99 4.14
CA GLY A 179 6.17 -27.98 3.13
C GLY A 179 4.87 -27.32 3.56
N ASN A 180 3.85 -27.53 2.72
CA ASN A 180 2.46 -27.36 3.11
C ASN A 180 2.04 -28.41 4.17
N GLY A 181 0.95 -28.12 4.89
CA GLY A 181 0.31 -29.08 5.77
C GLY A 181 -0.44 -30.17 5.00
N LEU A 182 -0.71 -31.29 5.67
CA LEU A 182 -1.69 -32.27 5.17
C LEU A 182 -3.02 -31.56 4.89
N TYR A 183 -3.75 -32.02 3.86
CA TYR A 183 -5.09 -31.50 3.61
C TYR A 183 -5.98 -31.66 4.85
N TYR A 184 -6.66 -30.58 5.21
CA TYR A 184 -7.62 -30.53 6.31
C TYR A 184 -8.81 -29.69 5.85
N ASN A 185 -10.03 -30.21 5.99
CA ASN A 185 -11.21 -29.48 5.55
C ASN A 185 -11.54 -28.33 6.53
N HIS A 186 -11.54 -27.08 6.05
CA HIS A 186 -11.91 -25.89 6.83
C HIS A 186 -12.55 -24.80 5.95
N THR A 187 -13.16 -23.80 6.58
CA THR A 187 -14.00 -22.78 5.91
C THR A 187 -13.25 -21.53 5.45
N GLY A 188 -11.91 -21.54 5.49
CA GLY A 188 -11.09 -20.34 5.28
C GLY A 188 -10.97 -19.46 6.53
N VAL A 189 -10.41 -18.26 6.35
CA VAL A 189 -10.12 -17.33 7.46
C VAL A 189 -10.98 -16.05 7.34
N PRO A 190 -11.83 -15.73 8.34
CA PRO A 190 -12.60 -14.49 8.31
C PRO A 190 -11.71 -13.28 8.58
N LEU A 191 -11.93 -12.21 7.82
CA LEU A 191 -11.25 -10.92 7.97
C LEU A 191 -12.24 -9.86 8.48
N ASN A 192 -12.19 -9.60 9.78
CA ASN A 192 -13.07 -8.64 10.42
C ASN A 192 -12.90 -7.24 9.84
N GLY A 193 -14.01 -6.63 9.43
CA GLY A 193 -14.03 -5.28 8.87
C GLY A 193 -13.87 -5.23 7.35
N ALA A 194 -13.64 -6.36 6.67
CA ALA A 194 -13.67 -6.42 5.22
C ALA A 194 -15.09 -6.67 4.66
N PRO A 195 -15.44 -6.07 3.50
CA PRO A 195 -16.70 -6.35 2.82
C PRO A 195 -16.61 -7.63 1.98
N ALA A 196 -17.74 -8.32 1.80
CA ALA A 196 -17.82 -9.43 0.85
C ALA A 196 -17.49 -8.95 -0.59
N PRO A 197 -16.78 -9.76 -1.41
CA PRO A 197 -16.31 -11.13 -1.15
C PRO A 197 -14.92 -11.22 -0.48
N PHE A 198 -14.38 -10.12 0.04
CA PHE A 198 -13.04 -10.06 0.64
C PHE A 198 -13.04 -10.28 2.16
N ASP A 199 -14.20 -10.56 2.74
CA ASP A 199 -14.44 -10.80 4.17
C ASP A 199 -13.98 -12.18 4.65
N VAL A 200 -13.63 -13.07 3.71
CA VAL A 200 -13.05 -14.40 4.00
C VAL A 200 -11.93 -14.71 3.02
N ILE A 201 -10.76 -15.09 3.53
CA ILE A 201 -9.71 -15.72 2.73
C ILE A 201 -10.12 -17.18 2.49
N PRO A 202 -10.33 -17.61 1.23
CA PRO A 202 -10.71 -18.99 0.94
C PRO A 202 -9.65 -19.99 1.44
N PRO A 203 -10.05 -21.20 1.87
CA PRO A 203 -9.11 -22.23 2.28
C PRO A 203 -8.20 -22.65 1.12
N GLY A 204 -6.93 -22.89 1.41
CA GLY A 204 -6.00 -23.52 0.48
C GLY A 204 -6.17 -25.04 0.46
N VAL A 205 -5.10 -25.74 0.06
CA VAL A 205 -5.07 -27.20 -0.06
C VAL A 205 -4.34 -27.88 1.10
N GLY A 206 -4.03 -27.14 2.18
CA GLY A 206 -3.39 -27.65 3.38
C GLY A 206 -4.32 -27.63 4.59
N GLY A 207 -3.82 -27.10 5.70
CA GLY A 207 -4.52 -26.88 6.97
C GLY A 207 -4.13 -27.84 8.09
N GLY A 208 -3.58 -29.01 7.78
CA GLY A 208 -3.11 -30.02 8.73
C GLY A 208 -1.63 -29.86 9.11
N CYS A 209 -1.07 -30.87 9.81
CA CYS A 209 0.34 -30.87 10.20
C CYS A 209 1.26 -30.89 8.97
N VAL A 210 2.38 -30.17 9.05
CA VAL A 210 3.49 -30.27 8.10
C VAL A 210 4.22 -31.60 8.30
N THR A 211 4.48 -32.33 7.22
CA THR A 211 5.06 -33.69 7.28
C THR A 211 6.41 -33.85 6.56
N THR A 212 6.85 -32.83 5.83
CA THR A 212 8.08 -32.82 5.03
C THR A 212 8.98 -31.64 5.40
N GLY A 213 10.26 -31.71 5.02
CA GLY A 213 11.26 -30.67 5.29
C GLY A 213 11.78 -30.61 6.74
N PRO A 214 12.61 -29.59 7.06
CA PRO A 214 13.40 -29.54 8.30
C PRO A 214 12.58 -29.44 9.60
N PHE A 215 11.40 -28.82 9.54
CA PHE A 215 10.55 -28.51 10.69
C PHE A 215 9.35 -29.46 10.83
N LYS A 216 9.31 -30.58 10.09
CA LYS A 216 8.23 -31.58 10.21
C LYS A 216 8.01 -32.14 11.63
N ASN A 217 9.06 -32.12 12.46
CA ASN A 217 9.03 -32.57 13.86
C ASN A 217 9.02 -31.39 14.85
N MET A 218 8.87 -30.16 14.38
CA MET A 218 8.78 -28.99 15.24
C MET A 218 7.53 -29.08 16.12
N THR A 219 7.69 -28.74 17.38
CA THR A 219 6.57 -28.59 18.33
C THR A 219 6.27 -27.11 18.53
N VAL A 220 5.03 -26.72 18.26
CA VAL A 220 4.48 -25.40 18.56
C VAL A 220 4.00 -25.44 20.01
N ASN A 221 4.61 -24.66 20.91
CA ASN A 221 4.35 -24.72 22.35
C ASN A 221 3.37 -23.65 22.86
N LEU A 222 3.34 -22.49 22.22
CA LEU A 222 2.55 -21.31 22.63
C LEU A 222 1.34 -21.09 21.69
N GLY A 223 0.42 -20.23 22.12
CA GLY A 223 -0.84 -20.01 21.41
C GLY A 223 -1.72 -21.27 21.34
N PRO A 224 -2.78 -21.27 20.51
CA PRO A 224 -3.27 -20.11 19.79
C PRO A 224 -3.87 -19.07 20.73
N VAL A 225 -3.88 -17.80 20.31
CA VAL A 225 -4.63 -16.70 20.94
C VAL A 225 -5.81 -16.34 20.05
N ALA A 226 -5.56 -16.17 18.75
CA ALA A 226 -6.56 -15.91 17.72
C ALA A 226 -6.41 -16.94 16.60
N GLY A 227 -6.64 -18.21 16.95
CA GLY A 227 -6.47 -19.33 16.01
C GLY A 227 -7.42 -19.27 14.82
N THR A 228 -6.90 -19.60 13.64
CA THR A 228 -7.62 -19.45 12.35
C THR A 228 -8.01 -20.77 11.70
N ILE A 229 -7.57 -21.90 12.26
CA ILE A 229 -7.93 -23.24 11.80
C ILE A 229 -8.61 -24.02 12.92
N SER A 230 -9.72 -24.68 12.59
CA SER A 230 -10.45 -25.56 13.51
C SER A 230 -9.63 -26.80 13.90
N GLY A 231 -9.95 -27.38 15.06
CA GLY A 231 -9.28 -28.57 15.57
C GLY A 231 -7.91 -28.34 16.19
N THR A 232 -7.42 -27.09 16.23
CA THR A 232 -6.27 -26.73 17.04
C THR A 232 -6.65 -26.76 18.52
N PRO A 233 -5.87 -27.41 19.41
CA PRO A 233 -6.13 -27.42 20.85
C PRO A 233 -6.21 -26.00 21.42
N VAL A 234 -7.26 -25.73 22.21
CA VAL A 234 -7.42 -24.45 22.92
C VAL A 234 -6.30 -24.32 23.96
N ASN A 235 -5.63 -23.16 23.99
CA ASN A 235 -4.58 -22.93 24.97
C ASN A 235 -5.16 -22.93 26.39
N PRO A 236 -4.51 -23.58 27.38
CA PRO A 236 -4.99 -23.59 28.75
C PRO A 236 -4.97 -22.20 29.43
N ARG A 237 -4.32 -21.19 28.82
CA ARG A 237 -4.42 -19.79 29.21
C ARG A 237 -4.91 -18.94 28.02
N ALA A 238 -5.84 -18.03 28.30
CA ALA A 238 -6.42 -17.14 27.28
C ALA A 238 -5.40 -16.15 26.67
N ASP A 239 -4.29 -15.89 27.38
CA ASP A 239 -3.18 -15.07 26.89
C ASP A 239 -2.23 -15.82 25.94
N GLY A 240 -2.45 -17.12 25.70
CA GLY A 240 -1.61 -17.94 24.82
C GLY A 240 -0.29 -18.40 25.44
N PHE A 241 -0.03 -18.09 26.71
CA PHE A 241 1.24 -18.45 27.39
C PHE A 241 1.23 -19.82 28.06
N GLY A 242 0.10 -20.53 28.05
CA GLY A 242 0.00 -21.89 28.56
C GLY A 242 0.76 -22.88 27.68
N TYR A 243 1.29 -23.95 28.29
CA TYR A 243 1.96 -25.02 27.55
C TYR A 243 0.93 -25.80 26.72
N ASN A 244 1.02 -25.67 25.39
CA ASN A 244 0.05 -26.23 24.46
C ASN A 244 0.75 -26.91 23.26
N PRO A 245 1.54 -27.98 23.50
CA PRO A 245 2.38 -28.60 22.47
C PRO A 245 1.54 -29.26 21.37
N ARG A 246 1.85 -28.93 20.12
CA ARG A 246 1.21 -29.49 18.92
C ARG A 246 2.13 -29.39 17.71
N CYS A 247 1.76 -30.04 16.60
CA CYS A 247 2.52 -29.94 15.35
C CYS A 247 2.42 -28.55 14.73
N LEU A 248 3.44 -28.16 13.95
CA LEU A 248 3.32 -27.05 13.01
C LEU A 248 2.27 -27.39 11.94
N ARG A 249 1.26 -26.55 11.74
CA ARG A 249 0.25 -26.68 10.68
C ARG A 249 0.42 -25.55 9.67
N ARG A 250 0.22 -25.84 8.38
CA ARG A 250 0.22 -24.82 7.32
C ARG A 250 -0.92 -25.03 6.35
N ASP A 251 -1.43 -23.93 5.83
CA ASP A 251 -2.32 -23.90 4.68
C ASP A 251 -1.68 -22.94 3.66
N VAL A 252 -0.72 -23.43 2.89
CA VAL A 252 0.03 -22.57 1.94
C VAL A 252 -0.95 -22.09 0.87
N ASN A 253 -1.32 -20.81 0.95
CA ASN A 253 -2.57 -20.32 0.39
C ASN A 253 -2.35 -19.41 -0.82
N VAL A 254 -2.74 -19.91 -2.01
CA VAL A 254 -2.63 -19.15 -3.28
C VAL A 254 -3.58 -17.95 -3.35
N HIS A 255 -4.73 -18.00 -2.66
CA HIS A 255 -5.67 -16.87 -2.65
C HIS A 255 -5.08 -15.69 -1.87
N SER A 256 -4.47 -15.96 -0.73
CA SER A 256 -3.73 -14.95 0.03
C SER A 256 -2.49 -14.45 -0.72
N ALA A 257 -1.79 -15.32 -1.44
CA ALA A 257 -0.63 -14.93 -2.23
C ALA A 257 -1.00 -14.01 -3.42
N ALA A 258 -2.25 -14.02 -3.88
CA ALA A 258 -2.69 -13.20 -5.00
C ALA A 258 -2.53 -11.68 -4.76
N VAL A 259 -2.54 -11.23 -3.50
CA VAL A 259 -2.33 -9.82 -3.11
C VAL A 259 -0.87 -9.48 -2.82
N THR A 260 0.06 -10.41 -3.01
CA THR A 260 1.50 -10.21 -2.76
C THR A 260 2.35 -10.24 -4.04
N LYS A 261 1.69 -10.22 -5.21
CA LYS A 261 2.36 -10.11 -6.52
C LYS A 261 3.22 -8.86 -6.61
N THR A 262 4.23 -8.89 -7.49
CA THR A 262 5.20 -7.79 -7.66
C THR A 262 4.52 -6.44 -7.93
N ASN A 263 3.41 -6.40 -8.67
CA ASN A 263 2.68 -5.16 -8.95
C ASN A 263 2.11 -4.52 -7.67
N TYR A 264 1.61 -5.29 -6.70
CA TYR A 264 1.14 -4.76 -5.41
C TYR A 264 2.29 -4.19 -4.59
N THR A 265 3.43 -4.88 -4.56
CA THR A 265 4.60 -4.39 -3.83
C THR A 265 5.19 -3.13 -4.49
N TYR A 266 5.23 -3.10 -5.83
CA TYR A 266 5.68 -1.94 -6.59
C TYR A 266 4.76 -0.74 -6.38
N ASP A 267 3.44 -0.94 -6.47
CA ASP A 267 2.44 0.11 -6.23
C ASP A 267 2.51 0.63 -4.78
N LEU A 268 2.62 -0.27 -3.79
CA LEU A 268 2.81 0.12 -2.38
C LEU A 268 3.98 1.09 -2.19
N ILE A 269 5.10 0.89 -2.91
CA ILE A 269 6.30 1.74 -2.79
C ILE A 269 6.18 3.04 -3.60
N THR A 270 5.60 2.98 -4.80
CA THR A 270 5.69 4.06 -5.80
C THR A 270 4.45 4.94 -5.90
N ASN A 271 3.30 4.44 -5.47
CA ASN A 271 2.04 5.19 -5.55
C ASN A 271 2.14 6.47 -4.71
N PRO A 272 1.89 7.66 -5.29
CA PRO A 272 1.95 8.93 -4.56
C PRO A 272 1.02 8.99 -3.34
N SER A 273 -0.08 8.22 -3.33
CA SER A 273 -0.97 8.10 -2.17
C SER A 273 -0.25 7.52 -0.94
N ASN A 274 0.78 6.72 -1.18
CA ASN A 274 1.62 6.08 -0.16
C ASN A 274 2.93 6.85 0.07
N ALA A 275 3.03 8.12 -0.36
CA ALA A 275 4.25 8.92 -0.17
C ALA A 275 4.49 9.31 1.30
N ASP A 276 3.43 9.33 2.12
CA ASP A 276 3.49 9.50 3.56
C ASP A 276 3.50 8.14 4.29
N ILE A 277 4.23 8.07 5.41
CA ILE A 277 4.40 6.83 6.18
C ILE A 277 3.08 6.25 6.68
N TYR A 278 2.09 7.09 7.01
CA TYR A 278 0.78 6.62 7.48
C TYR A 278 0.09 5.76 6.43
N TRP A 279 0.07 6.22 5.18
CA TRP A 279 -0.59 5.49 4.10
C TRP A 279 0.23 4.28 3.67
N PHE A 280 1.55 4.42 3.62
CA PHE A 280 2.44 3.30 3.35
C PHE A 280 2.24 2.15 4.35
N GLU A 281 2.25 2.41 5.67
CA GLU A 281 2.05 1.36 6.67
C GLU A 281 0.61 0.83 6.70
N THR A 282 -0.38 1.68 6.42
CA THR A 282 -1.79 1.29 6.39
C THR A 282 -2.09 0.36 5.22
N VAL A 283 -1.65 0.70 4.01
CA VAL A 283 -1.83 -0.14 2.81
C VAL A 283 -1.00 -1.42 2.91
N MET A 284 0.21 -1.34 3.49
CA MET A 284 1.03 -2.53 3.75
C MET A 284 0.30 -3.54 4.65
N GLN A 285 -0.29 -3.07 5.75
CA GLN A 285 -0.98 -3.90 6.74
C GLN A 285 -2.36 -4.37 6.28
N GLY A 286 -3.04 -3.57 5.46
CA GLY A 286 -4.35 -3.87 4.88
C GLY A 286 -5.39 -2.81 5.19
N MET A 287 -6.10 -2.36 4.16
CA MET A 287 -7.29 -1.53 4.28
C MET A 287 -8.53 -2.41 4.19
N PHE A 288 -8.79 -3.19 5.25
CA PHE A 288 -9.86 -4.19 5.23
C PHE A 288 -11.21 -3.62 4.82
N SER A 289 -11.59 -2.44 5.33
CA SER A 289 -12.86 -1.78 4.95
C SER A 289 -12.99 -1.46 3.46
N ALA A 290 -11.88 -1.41 2.72
CA ALA A 290 -11.84 -1.21 1.27
C ALA A 290 -11.73 -2.54 0.49
N GLY A 291 -11.72 -3.69 1.18
CA GLY A 291 -11.50 -5.00 0.57
C GLY A 291 -10.04 -5.29 0.23
N GLU A 292 -9.10 -4.49 0.73
CA GLU A 292 -7.68 -4.64 0.44
C GLU A 292 -6.95 -5.29 1.62
N TRP A 293 -6.39 -6.48 1.41
CA TRP A 293 -5.71 -7.22 2.48
C TRP A 293 -4.32 -6.68 2.79
N GLY A 294 -3.62 -6.09 1.81
CA GLY A 294 -2.24 -5.63 1.97
C GLY A 294 -1.21 -6.77 1.97
N VAL A 295 0.04 -6.43 1.65
CA VAL A 295 1.12 -7.43 1.47
C VAL A 295 1.56 -8.09 2.78
N HIS A 296 1.39 -7.42 3.93
CA HIS A 296 1.66 -7.99 5.25
C HIS A 296 0.67 -9.12 5.57
N THR A 297 -0.64 -8.80 5.58
CA THR A 297 -1.69 -9.80 5.80
C THR A 297 -1.63 -10.90 4.74
N GLY A 298 -1.45 -10.53 3.47
CA GLY A 298 -1.30 -11.47 2.37
C GLY A 298 -0.14 -12.45 2.57
N GLY A 299 1.02 -11.98 3.03
CA GLY A 299 2.18 -12.83 3.31
C GLY A 299 1.95 -13.77 4.50
N HIS A 300 1.37 -13.26 5.59
CA HIS A 300 0.99 -14.08 6.76
C HIS A 300 0.02 -15.20 6.38
N TYR A 301 -1.08 -14.88 5.71
CA TYR A 301 -2.08 -15.88 5.36
C TYR A 301 -1.71 -16.74 4.14
N THR A 302 -0.66 -16.39 3.41
CA THR A 302 -0.02 -17.32 2.46
C THR A 302 0.69 -18.45 3.20
N ILE A 303 1.22 -18.22 4.41
CA ILE A 303 1.71 -19.31 5.29
C ILE A 303 0.50 -20.07 5.85
N GLY A 304 -0.48 -19.31 6.35
CA GLY A 304 -1.73 -19.83 6.91
C GLY A 304 -1.47 -20.76 8.10
N GLY A 305 -2.41 -21.66 8.37
CA GLY A 305 -2.15 -22.71 9.35
C GLY A 305 -2.14 -22.26 10.81
N ASP A 306 -1.37 -22.98 11.62
CA ASP A 306 -1.15 -22.71 13.03
C ASP A 306 0.32 -22.95 13.38
N PRO A 307 1.04 -21.93 13.86
CA PRO A 307 0.51 -20.63 14.26
C PRO A 307 0.60 -19.56 13.15
N GLY A 308 1.02 -19.89 11.93
CA GLY A 308 1.30 -18.89 10.87
C GLY A 308 0.15 -17.93 10.55
N GLY A 309 -1.10 -18.41 10.66
CA GLY A 309 -2.31 -17.60 10.51
C GLY A 309 -2.84 -16.97 11.80
N ASP A 310 -2.25 -17.20 12.97
CA ASP A 310 -2.65 -16.58 14.23
C ASP A 310 -1.97 -15.21 14.38
N PHE A 311 -2.76 -14.14 14.42
CA PHE A 311 -2.27 -12.76 14.50
C PHE A 311 -1.29 -12.50 15.66
N PHE A 312 -1.43 -13.21 16.79
CA PHE A 312 -0.55 -13.04 17.95
C PHE A 312 0.62 -14.01 17.92
N ALA A 313 0.40 -15.24 17.49
CA ALA A 313 1.38 -16.31 17.59
C ALA A 313 2.14 -16.59 16.27
N SER A 314 1.92 -15.79 15.22
CA SER A 314 2.46 -16.01 13.87
C SER A 314 3.97 -16.23 13.79
N SER A 315 4.75 -15.61 14.68
CA SER A 315 6.20 -15.81 14.73
C SER A 315 6.63 -17.20 15.23
N GLY A 316 5.66 -18.03 15.65
CA GLY A 316 5.86 -19.45 15.92
C GLY A 316 6.04 -20.29 14.66
N ASP A 317 5.73 -19.76 13.47
CA ASP A 317 6.16 -20.35 12.19
C ASP A 317 7.52 -19.77 11.77
N PRO A 318 8.55 -20.60 11.50
CA PRO A 318 9.85 -20.11 11.04
C PRO A 318 9.82 -19.24 9.77
N ALA A 319 8.81 -19.39 8.91
CA ALA A 319 8.65 -18.57 7.71
C ALA A 319 8.32 -17.10 8.01
N PHE A 320 7.84 -16.79 9.21
CA PHE A 320 7.58 -15.42 9.69
C PHE A 320 8.79 -14.51 9.47
N TYR A 321 9.99 -14.98 9.83
CA TYR A 321 11.19 -14.13 9.82
C TYR A 321 11.64 -13.81 8.38
N LEU A 322 11.33 -14.68 7.41
CA LEU A 322 11.58 -14.41 5.99
C LEU A 322 10.53 -13.48 5.39
N HIS A 323 9.26 -13.63 5.81
CA HIS A 323 8.18 -12.69 5.47
C HIS A 323 8.51 -11.28 5.99
N HIS A 324 8.87 -11.14 7.27
CA HIS A 324 9.22 -9.84 7.87
C HIS A 324 10.57 -9.30 7.39
N GLY A 325 11.48 -10.16 6.93
CA GLY A 325 12.65 -9.72 6.15
C GLY A 325 12.27 -9.02 4.84
N MET A 326 11.17 -9.45 4.20
CA MET A 326 10.63 -8.78 3.00
C MET A 326 9.83 -7.53 3.36
N ILE A 327 9.09 -7.51 4.46
CA ILE A 327 8.44 -6.28 4.97
C ILE A 327 9.50 -5.19 5.21
N ASP A 328 10.59 -5.54 5.91
CA ASP A 328 11.71 -4.63 6.14
C ASP A 328 12.37 -4.17 4.83
N ARG A 329 12.51 -5.07 3.85
CA ARG A 329 13.00 -4.73 2.51
C ARG A 329 12.12 -3.69 1.84
N VAL A 330 10.81 -3.89 1.83
CA VAL A 330 9.84 -3.00 1.16
C VAL A 330 9.86 -1.62 1.82
N TRP A 331 9.89 -1.56 3.16
CA TRP A 331 10.04 -0.30 3.88
C TRP A 331 11.36 0.40 3.57
N TRP A 332 12.48 -0.32 3.60
CA TRP A 332 13.79 0.22 3.23
C TRP A 332 13.79 0.78 1.80
N ILE A 333 13.23 0.07 0.81
CA ILE A 333 13.14 0.56 -0.58
C ILE A 333 12.29 1.83 -0.65
N TRP A 334 11.18 1.90 0.10
CA TRP A 334 10.35 3.10 0.18
C TRP A 334 11.09 4.29 0.81
N GLN A 335 11.87 4.07 1.87
CA GLN A 335 12.68 5.10 2.51
C GLN A 335 13.73 5.68 1.54
N ILE A 336 14.45 4.82 0.82
CA ILE A 336 15.53 5.25 -0.08
C ILE A 336 15.04 5.96 -1.35
N GLN A 337 13.72 6.00 -1.62
CA GLN A 337 13.19 6.80 -2.71
C GLN A 337 13.27 8.31 -2.44
N ASP A 338 13.21 8.71 -1.16
CA ASP A 338 13.24 10.10 -0.69
C ASP A 338 13.71 10.18 0.78
N LEU A 339 14.99 9.91 1.02
CA LEU A 339 15.57 9.81 2.37
C LEU A 339 15.35 11.05 3.22
N ALA A 340 15.42 12.24 2.62
CA ALA A 340 15.29 13.51 3.34
C ALA A 340 13.96 13.60 4.09
N ASN A 341 12.88 13.09 3.49
CA ASN A 341 11.54 13.13 4.09
C ASN A 341 11.13 11.81 4.75
N ARG A 342 11.68 10.67 4.29
CA ARG A 342 11.18 9.34 4.66
C ARG A 342 12.02 8.59 5.69
N GLN A 343 13.30 8.95 5.84
CA GLN A 343 14.21 8.25 6.74
C GLN A 343 13.65 8.18 8.17
N ASN A 344 13.18 9.31 8.69
CA ASN A 344 12.64 9.43 10.05
C ASN A 344 11.12 9.68 10.08
N ALA A 345 10.42 9.39 8.97
CA ALA A 345 8.98 9.55 8.92
C ALA A 345 8.32 8.57 9.90
N ILE A 346 7.41 9.09 10.73
CA ILE A 346 6.62 8.32 11.68
C ILE A 346 5.20 8.89 11.74
N SER A 347 4.22 8.01 11.84
CA SER A 347 2.80 8.35 12.05
C SER A 347 2.13 7.29 12.91
N GLY A 348 0.88 7.52 13.30
CA GLY A 348 0.13 6.60 14.14
C GLY A 348 0.33 6.82 15.65
N THR A 349 -0.22 5.89 16.42
CA THR A 349 -0.26 5.94 17.90
C THR A 349 0.38 4.69 18.49
N ILE A 350 0.54 4.63 19.81
CA ILE A 350 1.19 3.53 20.53
C ILE A 350 0.25 2.34 20.85
N THR A 351 -0.97 2.33 20.31
CA THR A 351 -1.99 1.30 20.54
C THR A 351 -2.65 0.91 19.22
N PHE A 352 -2.97 -0.38 19.05
CA PHE A 352 -3.58 -0.95 17.86
C PHE A 352 -4.82 -0.16 17.39
N GLY A 353 -4.75 0.41 16.18
CA GLY A 353 -5.87 1.16 15.59
C GLY A 353 -6.30 2.38 16.43
N ASN A 354 -5.41 2.88 17.29
CA ASN A 354 -5.71 3.91 18.30
C ASN A 354 -6.86 3.50 19.24
N ASN A 355 -6.92 2.21 19.62
CA ASN A 355 -7.91 1.65 20.53
C ASN A 355 -7.25 0.88 21.70
N PRO A 356 -7.37 1.39 22.96
CA PRO A 356 -7.96 2.67 23.32
C PRO A 356 -7.15 3.85 22.76
N PRO A 357 -7.73 5.06 22.65
CA PRO A 357 -6.99 6.21 22.16
C PRO A 357 -5.73 6.48 22.98
N SER A 358 -4.59 6.66 22.31
CA SER A 358 -3.30 6.93 22.93
C SER A 358 -2.58 8.10 22.26
N ARG A 359 -1.44 8.50 22.83
CA ARG A 359 -0.62 9.56 22.22
C ARG A 359 0.01 9.07 20.92
N ASN A 360 0.36 10.03 20.07
CA ASN A 360 1.14 9.74 18.87
C ASN A 360 2.48 9.11 19.24
N THR A 361 2.96 8.23 18.36
CA THR A 361 4.30 7.67 18.46
C THR A 361 5.34 8.75 18.18
N THR A 362 6.48 8.68 18.86
CA THR A 362 7.62 9.59 18.66
C THR A 362 8.89 8.79 18.41
N LEU A 363 9.88 9.44 17.79
CA LEU A 363 11.21 8.86 17.58
C LEU A 363 11.95 8.50 18.88
N GLU A 364 11.52 9.04 20.02
CA GLU A 364 12.10 8.74 21.34
C GLU A 364 11.39 7.57 22.05
N ASP A 365 10.34 7.01 21.45
CA ASP A 365 9.63 5.87 22.04
C ASP A 365 10.54 4.64 22.03
N LEU A 366 10.67 4.03 23.22
CA LEU A 366 11.51 2.86 23.42
C LEU A 366 10.82 1.60 22.91
N GLN A 367 11.55 0.80 22.14
CA GLN A 367 11.14 -0.51 21.66
C GLN A 367 11.99 -1.58 22.36
N ASP A 368 11.36 -2.59 22.94
CA ASP A 368 12.04 -3.75 23.53
C ASP A 368 11.48 -5.05 22.93
N ILE A 369 12.27 -6.11 22.99
CA ILE A 369 11.86 -7.45 22.54
C ILE A 369 11.66 -8.36 23.77
N GLY A 370 10.98 -7.84 24.79
CA GLY A 370 10.72 -8.54 26.05
C GLY A 370 12.01 -9.04 26.69
N TYR A 371 12.13 -10.35 26.87
CA TYR A 371 13.32 -10.98 27.45
C TYR A 371 14.46 -11.19 26.44
N ASN A 372 14.24 -10.95 25.14
CA ASN A 372 15.24 -11.20 24.10
C ASN A 372 16.16 -10.01 23.86
N ALA A 373 15.69 -8.78 24.05
CA ALA A 373 16.50 -7.58 23.89
C ALA A 373 15.93 -6.39 24.66
N GLY A 374 16.83 -5.54 25.18
CA GLY A 374 16.48 -4.37 25.98
C GLY A 374 15.90 -3.22 25.16
N PRO A 375 15.44 -2.15 25.83
CA PRO A 375 14.81 -1.01 25.18
C PRO A 375 15.81 -0.19 24.36
N VAL A 376 15.42 0.16 23.13
CA VAL A 376 16.15 1.05 22.22
C VAL A 376 15.20 2.13 21.67
N PRO A 377 15.63 3.38 21.50
CA PRO A 377 14.74 4.42 20.97
C PRO A 377 14.46 4.17 19.49
N LEU A 378 13.23 4.43 19.06
CA LEU A 378 12.77 4.17 17.70
C LEU A 378 13.61 4.88 16.63
N LYS A 379 14.16 6.06 16.93
CA LYS A 379 15.12 6.78 16.06
C LYS A 379 16.31 5.93 15.63
N ASP A 380 16.78 5.04 16.50
CA ASP A 380 17.93 4.18 16.23
C ASP A 380 17.54 2.99 15.34
N LEU A 381 16.25 2.77 15.09
CA LEU A 381 15.72 1.70 14.23
C LEU A 381 15.35 2.20 12.83
N MET A 382 15.36 3.52 12.62
CA MET A 382 14.88 4.12 11.39
C MET A 382 15.79 3.83 10.18
N SER A 383 17.11 3.67 10.40
CA SER A 383 18.11 3.47 9.35
C SER A 383 18.70 2.05 9.37
N THR A 384 18.93 1.49 8.18
CA THR A 384 19.68 0.24 8.02
C THR A 384 21.18 0.44 7.78
N LEU A 385 21.65 1.69 7.73
CA LEU A 385 23.06 2.06 7.53
C LEU A 385 23.51 2.95 8.69
N GLY A 386 23.61 2.37 9.89
CA GLY A 386 24.00 3.08 11.10
C GLY A 386 22.99 3.03 12.24
N GLY A 387 21.85 2.35 12.06
CA GLY A 387 20.89 2.11 13.14
C GLY A 387 21.52 1.33 14.30
N LEU A 388 20.99 1.53 15.51
CA LEU A 388 21.51 0.98 16.77
C LEU A 388 23.02 1.23 16.92
N ASN A 389 23.45 2.49 16.75
CA ASN A 389 24.86 2.89 16.81
C ASN A 389 25.77 2.07 15.88
N GLY A 390 25.27 1.69 14.71
CA GLY A 390 26.01 0.91 13.72
C GLY A 390 25.85 -0.61 13.81
N GLU A 391 25.09 -1.13 14.77
CA GLU A 391 24.77 -2.57 14.82
C GLU A 391 23.85 -2.98 13.64
N ILE A 392 22.97 -2.09 13.18
CA ILE A 392 22.18 -2.29 11.96
C ILE A 392 22.93 -1.67 10.78
N LEU A 393 23.67 -2.53 10.08
CA LEU A 393 24.46 -2.20 8.89
C LEU A 393 24.15 -3.22 7.76
N GLN A 394 23.01 -3.04 7.09
CA GLN A 394 22.49 -4.01 6.13
C GLN A 394 21.81 -3.35 4.91
N LEU A 395 21.88 -4.04 3.78
CA LEU A 395 21.15 -3.79 2.54
C LEU A 395 20.36 -5.05 2.18
N THR A 396 19.11 -4.89 1.76
CA THR A 396 18.26 -6.02 1.40
C THR A 396 18.04 -6.05 -0.12
N VAL A 397 19.03 -6.59 -0.83
CA VAL A 397 19.19 -6.42 -2.30
C VAL A 397 19.03 -7.72 -3.08
N TYR A 398 18.77 -7.60 -4.38
CA TYR A 398 18.58 -8.73 -5.31
C TYR A 398 19.89 -9.47 -5.62
N SER A 399 20.99 -8.75 -5.91
CA SER A 399 22.29 -9.38 -6.14
C SER A 399 23.45 -8.46 -5.79
N SER A 400 24.61 -9.07 -5.53
CA SER A 400 25.86 -8.39 -5.19
C SER A 400 26.44 -7.57 -6.35
N ASN A 401 26.07 -7.87 -7.60
CA ASN A 401 26.71 -7.37 -8.83
C ASN A 401 26.04 -6.14 -9.45
N PHE A 402 24.90 -5.67 -8.95
CA PHE A 402 24.28 -4.43 -9.43
C PHE A 402 24.98 -3.15 -8.91
N ILE A 403 26.00 -3.30 -8.07
CA ILE A 403 26.88 -2.21 -7.62
C ILE A 403 28.05 -2.07 -8.61
N MET A 404 27.81 -1.65 -9.86
CA MET A 404 28.87 -1.16 -10.74
C MET A 404 28.32 -0.19 -11.79
N ALA A 405 28.41 1.11 -11.48
CA ALA A 405 28.79 2.18 -12.42
C ALA A 405 28.89 3.55 -11.70
N SER A 406 29.71 3.68 -10.65
CA SER A 406 30.08 5.01 -10.13
C SER A 406 31.42 4.96 -9.40
N ASN A 407 32.49 4.68 -10.13
CA ASN A 407 33.84 4.91 -9.63
C ASN A 407 34.68 5.60 -10.71
N THR A 408 34.50 6.91 -10.84
CA THR A 408 35.56 7.83 -11.29
C THR A 408 35.40 9.17 -10.58
N THR A 409 36.18 9.36 -9.51
CA THR A 409 36.50 10.66 -8.95
C THR A 409 37.35 11.45 -9.95
N SER A 410 36.86 12.56 -10.50
CA SER A 410 37.69 13.76 -10.75
C SER A 410 36.85 15.00 -11.15
N SER A 411 37.06 16.06 -10.37
CA SER A 411 36.87 17.49 -10.60
C SER A 411 35.61 18.03 -11.31
N VAL A 412 34.98 18.96 -10.59
CA VAL A 412 34.08 20.02 -11.01
C VAL A 412 34.63 20.81 -12.21
N SER A 413 34.26 20.43 -13.44
CA SER A 413 34.06 21.33 -14.59
C SER A 413 33.82 20.50 -15.87
N SER A 414 32.55 20.22 -16.21
CA SER A 414 32.04 20.07 -17.60
C SER A 414 30.62 19.48 -17.61
N ILE A 415 29.60 20.31 -17.35
CA ILE A 415 28.16 19.98 -17.50
C ILE A 415 27.68 20.18 -18.96
N ARG A 416 28.55 20.07 -19.96
CA ARG A 416 28.13 20.08 -21.37
C ARG A 416 28.97 19.11 -22.17
N LYS A 417 28.54 17.84 -22.23
CA LYS A 417 28.80 16.84 -23.29
C LYS A 417 28.50 15.43 -22.76
N PHE A 418 27.24 15.09 -22.56
CA PHE A 418 26.78 13.69 -22.39
C PHE A 418 25.39 13.49 -23.02
N VAL A 419 25.22 14.02 -24.22
CA VAL A 419 24.14 13.65 -25.15
C VAL A 419 24.85 13.24 -26.43
N SER A 420 25.30 11.98 -26.55
CA SER A 420 25.57 11.36 -27.87
C SER A 420 26.00 9.88 -27.91
N PHE A 421 26.02 9.10 -26.82
CA PHE A 421 26.54 7.72 -26.92
C PHE A 421 25.72 6.72 -26.10
N ALA A 422 24.45 6.54 -26.49
CA ALA A 422 23.61 5.41 -26.09
C ALA A 422 22.70 4.98 -27.26
N GLY A 423 23.22 5.07 -28.49
CA GLY A 423 22.57 4.60 -29.71
C GLY A 423 23.45 3.55 -30.37
N GLY A 424 23.20 2.28 -30.07
CA GLY A 424 23.92 1.17 -30.70
C GLY A 424 24.26 0.05 -29.72
N ILE A 425 23.23 -0.67 -29.27
CA ILE A 425 23.17 -2.13 -29.00
C ILE A 425 21.67 -2.36 -28.74
N LEU A 426 20.85 -2.22 -29.78
CA LEU A 426 19.42 -2.59 -29.80
C LEU A 426 19.02 -2.79 -31.26
N SER A 427 19.74 -3.68 -31.94
CA SER A 427 19.35 -4.22 -33.23
C SER A 427 19.78 -5.67 -33.23
N GLN A 428 18.82 -6.59 -33.08
CA GLN A 428 18.86 -8.05 -33.25
C GLN A 428 18.21 -8.81 -32.08
N ILE A 429 16.91 -8.57 -31.84
CA ILE A 429 15.99 -9.59 -31.30
C ILE A 429 14.66 -9.43 -32.07
N PRO A 430 14.08 -10.52 -32.62
CA PRO A 430 12.86 -10.44 -33.43
C PRO A 430 11.63 -10.13 -32.57
N ILE A 431 10.80 -9.24 -33.10
CA ILE A 431 9.58 -8.70 -32.49
C ILE A 431 8.49 -9.77 -32.49
N ILE A 432 8.04 -10.20 -31.30
CA ILE A 432 6.68 -10.71 -31.11
C ILE A 432 5.86 -9.51 -30.63
N SER A 433 4.94 -9.08 -31.48
CA SER A 433 4.03 -7.96 -31.26
C SER A 433 2.98 -8.30 -30.21
N ASN A 434 2.93 -7.53 -29.12
CA ASN A 434 1.66 -7.15 -28.50
C ASN A 434 1.81 -5.74 -27.89
N PRO A 435 0.77 -4.88 -27.98
CA PRO A 435 0.95 -3.44 -27.90
C PRO A 435 0.81 -2.93 -26.46
N SER A 436 1.81 -2.22 -25.96
CA SER A 436 1.64 -1.32 -24.82
C SER A 436 2.44 -0.03 -25.01
N SER A 437 1.72 1.08 -24.78
CA SER A 437 2.21 2.35 -24.25
C SER A 437 3.34 3.04 -25.03
N SER A 438 2.95 3.90 -25.97
CA SER A 438 3.78 5.01 -26.41
C SER A 438 3.76 6.11 -25.34
N SER A 439 4.92 6.40 -24.75
CA SER A 439 5.23 7.73 -24.23
C SER A 439 5.36 8.69 -25.42
N ALA A 440 4.24 9.25 -25.88
CA ALA A 440 4.26 10.35 -26.84
C ALA A 440 4.25 11.66 -26.06
N ALA A 441 5.13 12.59 -26.42
CA ALA A 441 4.95 13.98 -26.08
C ALA A 441 3.56 14.39 -26.58
N THR A 442 2.65 14.74 -25.67
CA THR A 442 1.25 15.03 -26.00
C THR A 442 1.18 16.27 -26.87
N THR A 443 0.92 16.09 -28.16
CA THR A 443 0.54 17.18 -29.05
C THR A 443 -0.74 17.84 -28.52
N PRO A 444 -0.83 19.19 -28.48
CA PRO A 444 -2.07 19.87 -28.10
C PRO A 444 -3.22 19.38 -28.98
N ARG A 445 -4.31 18.91 -28.35
CA ARG A 445 -5.51 18.44 -29.04
C ARG A 445 -6.71 19.16 -28.45
N PRO A 446 -7.15 20.29 -29.02
CA PRO A 446 -8.35 20.97 -28.57
C PRO A 446 -9.55 20.00 -28.59
N TYR A 447 -10.19 19.81 -27.45
CA TYR A 447 -11.40 19.01 -27.31
C TYR A 447 -12.58 19.94 -26.99
N ILE A 448 -13.74 19.65 -27.58
CA ILE A 448 -14.99 20.33 -27.23
C ILE A 448 -15.75 19.37 -26.32
N PRO A 449 -15.99 19.71 -25.03
CA PRO A 449 -16.75 18.88 -24.12
C PRO A 449 -18.05 18.39 -24.76
N PHE A 450 -18.32 17.09 -24.60
CA PHE A 450 -19.48 16.38 -25.15
C PHE A 450 -19.56 16.33 -26.68
N GLY A 451 -18.54 16.76 -27.41
CA GLY A 451 -18.54 16.83 -28.88
C GLY A 451 -18.69 15.46 -29.56
N ASN A 452 -18.31 14.40 -28.86
CA ASN A 452 -18.43 13.00 -29.30
C ASN A 452 -19.43 12.20 -28.43
N ALA A 453 -20.20 12.85 -27.56
CA ALA A 453 -21.12 12.16 -26.65
C ALA A 453 -22.29 11.49 -27.40
N PRO A 454 -22.88 10.41 -26.84
CA PRO A 454 -24.01 9.74 -27.46
C PRO A 454 -25.23 10.66 -27.52
N SER A 455 -25.90 10.71 -28.68
CA SER A 455 -27.17 11.42 -28.86
C SER A 455 -28.31 10.55 -28.36
N CYS A 456 -28.90 10.93 -27.23
CA CYS A 456 -29.94 10.14 -26.59
C CYS A 456 -31.35 10.63 -26.94
N PRO A 457 -32.33 9.71 -27.12
CA PRO A 457 -33.71 10.09 -27.33
C PRO A 457 -34.26 10.99 -26.23
N SER A 458 -35.06 12.00 -26.58
CA SER A 458 -35.67 12.90 -25.59
C SER A 458 -36.66 12.19 -24.66
N ASN A 459 -37.10 10.99 -25.02
CA ASN A 459 -37.93 10.11 -24.21
C ASN A 459 -37.13 9.00 -23.50
N SER A 460 -35.80 9.11 -23.41
CA SER A 460 -34.97 8.19 -22.62
C SER A 460 -35.57 8.02 -21.21
N PRO A 461 -35.59 6.79 -20.67
CA PRO A 461 -36.09 6.56 -19.34
C PRO A 461 -35.19 7.22 -18.30
N LEU A 462 -35.78 7.62 -17.18
CA LEU A 462 -35.04 8.12 -16.02
C LEU A 462 -34.33 6.94 -15.34
N SER A 463 -33.03 7.09 -15.04
CA SER A 463 -32.28 6.09 -14.26
C SER A 463 -32.99 5.76 -12.94
N CYS A 464 -32.83 4.53 -12.45
CA CYS A 464 -33.55 3.99 -11.28
C CYS A 464 -35.07 3.81 -11.38
N HIS A 465 -35.71 4.19 -12.49
CA HIS A 465 -37.17 4.10 -12.65
C HIS A 465 -37.64 3.15 -13.76
N ASN A 466 -36.73 2.38 -14.38
CA ASN A 466 -37.08 1.40 -15.41
C ASN A 466 -36.83 -0.04 -14.93
N SER A 467 -37.86 -0.88 -14.94
CA SER A 467 -37.83 -2.30 -14.57
C SER A 467 -37.58 -3.25 -15.76
N THR A 468 -37.35 -2.71 -16.95
CA THR A 468 -37.01 -3.45 -18.16
C THR A 468 -35.58 -3.12 -18.58
N THR A 469 -34.82 -4.14 -19.00
CA THR A 469 -33.46 -4.02 -19.55
C THR A 469 -33.40 -2.84 -20.51
N ALA A 470 -32.62 -1.81 -20.16
CA ALA A 470 -32.62 -0.58 -20.93
C ALA A 470 -32.12 -0.85 -22.37
N PRO A 471 -32.71 -0.23 -23.41
CA PRO A 471 -32.51 -0.65 -24.80
C PRO A 471 -31.17 -0.20 -25.42
N ASP A 472 -30.38 0.61 -24.70
CA ASP A 472 -29.06 1.09 -25.09
C ASP A 472 -28.28 1.51 -23.83
N SER A 473 -27.13 0.90 -23.57
CA SER A 473 -26.30 1.19 -22.39
C SER A 473 -25.66 2.58 -22.43
N CYS A 474 -25.57 3.24 -23.58
CA CYS A 474 -24.96 4.57 -23.67
C CYS A 474 -25.95 5.71 -23.37
N CYS A 475 -27.26 5.42 -23.36
CA CYS A 475 -28.32 6.40 -23.12
C CYS A 475 -29.15 6.14 -21.86
N PHE A 476 -28.61 5.33 -20.96
CA PHE A 476 -29.21 5.02 -19.68
C PHE A 476 -28.13 4.67 -18.65
N ILE A 477 -28.06 5.41 -17.55
CA ILE A 477 -27.09 5.15 -16.47
C ILE A 477 -27.58 3.99 -15.60
N TYR A 478 -26.83 2.89 -15.59
CA TYR A 478 -27.10 1.66 -14.82
C TYR A 478 -25.81 0.84 -14.65
N PRO A 479 -25.56 0.21 -13.49
CA PRO A 479 -26.45 0.09 -12.32
C PRO A 479 -26.39 1.28 -11.35
N GLY A 480 -25.38 2.14 -11.45
CA GLY A 480 -25.19 3.34 -10.63
C GLY A 480 -26.09 4.52 -11.01
N GLY A 481 -27.41 4.27 -11.04
CA GLY A 481 -28.39 5.20 -11.60
C GLY A 481 -28.69 6.44 -10.75
N GLN A 482 -28.30 6.47 -9.48
CA GLN A 482 -28.49 7.64 -8.61
C GLN A 482 -27.16 8.40 -8.48
N LEU A 483 -27.06 9.57 -9.10
CA LEU A 483 -25.85 10.39 -9.04
C LEU A 483 -25.89 11.36 -7.86
N LEU A 484 -24.92 11.25 -6.96
CA LEU A 484 -24.76 12.12 -5.80
C LEU A 484 -23.72 13.19 -6.11
N GLN A 485 -24.15 14.45 -6.18
CA GLN A 485 -23.24 15.59 -6.20
C GLN A 485 -22.92 15.95 -4.74
N THR A 486 -21.69 15.70 -4.32
CA THR A 486 -21.28 15.88 -2.92
C THR A 486 -20.46 17.15 -2.72
N GLN A 487 -20.81 17.91 -1.69
CA GLN A 487 -20.14 19.18 -1.34
C GLN A 487 -19.70 19.21 0.11
N PHE A 488 -18.56 19.87 0.34
CA PHE A 488 -17.89 19.92 1.64
C PHE A 488 -17.71 21.37 2.13
N TRP A 489 -17.84 21.52 3.45
CA TRP A 489 -17.51 22.72 4.19
C TRP A 489 -16.38 22.41 5.17
N ASP A 490 -15.16 22.55 4.66
CA ASP A 490 -13.95 22.38 5.44
C ASP A 490 -13.51 23.73 6.00
N TYR A 491 -13.78 23.95 7.29
CA TYR A 491 -13.47 25.18 8.01
C TYR A 491 -12.13 25.15 8.75
N SER A 492 -11.57 23.96 8.99
CA SER A 492 -10.31 23.76 9.74
C SER A 492 -9.65 22.41 9.39
N PRO A 493 -8.62 22.40 8.51
CA PRO A 493 -8.11 23.55 7.76
C PRO A 493 -9.17 24.13 6.83
N ALA A 494 -9.11 25.45 6.57
CA ALA A 494 -10.03 26.08 5.63
C ALA A 494 -9.61 25.75 4.18
N ILE A 495 -10.56 25.30 3.37
CA ILE A 495 -10.31 24.89 1.97
C ILE A 495 -11.27 25.59 1.04
N GLY A 496 -10.75 26.07 -0.09
CA GLY A 496 -11.53 26.84 -1.07
C GLY A 496 -11.98 28.20 -0.53
N PRO A 497 -12.84 28.92 -1.28
CA PRO A 497 -13.29 30.25 -0.89
C PRO A 497 -14.07 30.27 0.43
N VAL A 498 -13.93 31.38 1.16
CA VAL A 498 -14.59 31.60 2.47
C VAL A 498 -16.11 31.72 2.37
N ASP A 499 -16.61 31.99 1.18
CA ASP A 499 -18.01 32.20 0.82
C ASP A 499 -18.53 31.14 -0.16
N SER A 500 -17.88 29.98 -0.21
CA SER A 500 -18.28 28.85 -1.07
C SER A 500 -18.05 27.53 -0.36
N TRP A 501 -18.94 26.57 -0.62
CA TRP A 501 -18.63 25.16 -0.41
C TRP A 501 -17.67 24.68 -1.51
N THR A 502 -17.03 23.53 -1.30
CA THR A 502 -16.18 22.88 -2.31
C THR A 502 -16.86 21.62 -2.82
N LEU A 503 -16.65 21.33 -4.10
CA LEU A 503 -17.00 20.05 -4.71
C LEU A 503 -16.10 18.96 -4.14
N HIS A 504 -16.69 17.83 -3.76
CA HIS A 504 -15.96 16.64 -3.35
C HIS A 504 -16.04 15.55 -4.42
N GLY A 505 -17.23 15.30 -4.99
CA GLY A 505 -17.35 14.37 -6.10
C GLY A 505 -18.74 14.31 -6.75
N LEU A 506 -18.83 13.48 -7.79
CA LEU A 506 -20.06 13.06 -8.44
C LEU A 506 -20.09 11.53 -8.46
N TRP A 507 -20.93 10.93 -7.61
CA TRP A 507 -20.84 9.50 -7.29
C TRP A 507 -22.04 8.73 -7.81
N PRO A 508 -21.84 7.65 -8.60
CA PRO A 508 -22.94 6.83 -9.10
C PRO A 508 -23.35 5.75 -8.10
N ASP A 509 -24.28 6.06 -7.21
CA ASP A 509 -24.87 5.09 -6.29
C ASP A 509 -25.87 4.18 -7.03
N LEU A 510 -25.96 2.94 -6.57
CA LEU A 510 -27.01 2.01 -6.98
C LEU A 510 -28.37 2.53 -6.50
N CYS A 511 -29.42 2.13 -7.19
CA CYS A 511 -30.78 2.57 -6.89
C CYS A 511 -31.34 2.12 -5.53
N ASP A 512 -30.63 1.24 -4.82
CA ASP A 512 -30.92 0.84 -3.45
C ASP A 512 -30.13 1.61 -2.38
N GLY A 513 -29.28 2.57 -2.81
CA GLY A 513 -28.41 3.40 -1.98
C GLY A 513 -27.12 2.71 -1.51
N SER A 514 -26.81 1.50 -1.99
CA SER A 514 -25.43 1.00 -2.00
C SER A 514 -24.66 1.64 -3.15
N TYR A 515 -23.34 1.45 -3.24
CA TYR A 515 -22.53 2.10 -4.27
C TYR A 515 -21.38 1.20 -4.74
N PRO A 516 -21.12 1.15 -6.07
CA PRO A 516 -19.95 0.49 -6.62
C PRO A 516 -18.74 1.42 -6.57
N THR A 517 -17.54 0.86 -6.59
CA THR A 517 -16.28 1.63 -6.63
C THR A 517 -15.26 0.94 -7.52
N TYR A 518 -14.41 1.72 -8.19
CA TYR A 518 -13.29 1.22 -8.98
C TYR A 518 -13.68 0.25 -10.10
N CYS A 519 -14.79 0.55 -10.78
CA CYS A 519 -15.36 -0.27 -11.84
C CYS A 519 -14.51 -0.25 -13.13
N HIS A 520 -15.04 -0.85 -14.19
CA HIS A 520 -14.31 -1.12 -15.43
C HIS A 520 -14.99 -0.53 -16.69
N GLU A 521 -15.91 0.42 -16.52
CA GLU A 521 -16.58 1.04 -17.67
C GLU A 521 -15.62 1.93 -18.46
N THR A 522 -14.66 2.56 -17.78
CA THR A 522 -13.61 3.40 -18.40
C THR A 522 -12.20 2.95 -17.96
N PRO A 523 -11.15 3.28 -18.74
CA PRO A 523 -9.77 3.19 -18.27
C PRO A 523 -9.52 4.00 -17.00
N ARG A 524 -8.43 3.65 -16.30
CA ARG A 524 -7.93 4.42 -15.15
C ARG A 524 -6.88 5.42 -15.62
N TYR A 525 -6.90 6.61 -15.01
CA TYR A 525 -6.05 7.74 -15.37
C TYR A 525 -5.28 8.27 -14.16
N TYR A 526 -4.02 8.66 -14.38
CA TYR A 526 -3.07 9.12 -13.35
C TYR A 526 -2.35 10.41 -13.79
N ASN A 527 -3.05 11.21 -14.59
CA ASN A 527 -2.53 12.41 -15.25
C ASN A 527 -3.66 13.36 -15.67
N ILE A 528 -4.68 13.52 -14.82
CA ILE A 528 -5.89 14.31 -15.07
C ILE A 528 -5.54 15.74 -15.52
N THR A 529 -4.63 16.43 -14.82
CA THR A 529 -4.18 17.78 -15.18
C THR A 529 -3.60 17.81 -16.59
N SER A 530 -2.83 16.78 -16.96
CA SER A 530 -2.20 16.70 -18.28
C SER A 530 -3.24 16.47 -19.37
N ILE A 531 -4.25 15.63 -19.13
CA ILE A 531 -5.37 15.39 -20.05
C ILE A 531 -6.15 16.68 -20.30
N LEU A 532 -6.56 17.37 -19.22
CA LEU A 532 -7.29 18.65 -19.31
C LEU A 532 -6.47 19.74 -20.01
N THR A 533 -5.17 19.83 -19.71
CA THR A 533 -4.27 20.81 -20.33
C THR A 533 -4.08 20.53 -21.81
N ALA A 534 -3.83 19.27 -22.20
CA ALA A 534 -3.70 18.88 -23.61
C ALA A 534 -4.99 19.14 -24.39
N ALA A 535 -6.13 18.99 -23.72
CA ALA A 535 -7.47 19.28 -24.24
C ALA A 535 -7.85 20.77 -24.28
N SER A 536 -6.96 21.67 -23.86
CA SER A 536 -7.20 23.12 -23.73
C SER A 536 -8.36 23.48 -22.78
N GLN A 537 -8.62 22.66 -21.76
CA GLN A 537 -9.67 22.87 -20.76
C GLN A 537 -9.18 23.73 -19.58
N THR A 538 -8.64 24.91 -19.89
CA THR A 538 -8.01 25.79 -18.90
C THR A 538 -9.02 26.34 -17.88
N ASP A 539 -10.24 26.66 -18.32
CA ASP A 539 -11.27 27.20 -17.44
C ASP A 539 -11.79 26.15 -16.46
N LEU A 540 -12.03 24.93 -16.95
CA LEU A 540 -12.40 23.79 -16.11
C LEU A 540 -11.31 23.48 -15.08
N LEU A 541 -10.04 23.45 -15.50
CA LEU A 541 -8.92 23.24 -14.59
C LEU A 541 -8.80 24.36 -13.56
N ALA A 542 -9.08 25.62 -13.93
CA ALA A 542 -9.10 26.73 -13.00
C ALA A 542 -10.24 26.60 -11.97
N ASP A 543 -11.43 26.17 -12.39
CA ASP A 543 -12.53 25.88 -11.48
C ASP A 543 -12.21 24.73 -10.52
N MET A 544 -11.61 23.64 -11.03
CA MET A 544 -11.21 22.50 -10.21
C MET A 544 -10.16 22.90 -9.16
N ASN A 545 -9.14 23.67 -9.56
CA ASN A 545 -8.13 24.21 -8.64
C ASN A 545 -8.71 25.18 -7.60
N LYS A 546 -9.89 25.75 -7.84
CA LYS A 546 -10.53 26.69 -6.90
C LYS A 546 -11.54 25.99 -5.98
N TYR A 547 -12.32 25.05 -6.53
CA TYR A 547 -13.51 24.53 -5.88
C TYR A 547 -13.49 23.02 -5.66
N TRP A 548 -12.62 22.25 -6.31
CA TRP A 548 -12.57 20.78 -6.18
C TRP A 548 -11.24 20.35 -5.56
N LEU A 549 -11.09 20.69 -4.27
CA LEU A 549 -9.82 20.62 -3.55
C LEU A 549 -9.85 19.54 -2.47
N PRO A 550 -8.74 18.81 -2.27
CA PRO A 550 -8.66 17.85 -1.19
C PRO A 550 -8.36 18.53 0.14
N ASN A 551 -8.74 17.87 1.24
CA ASN A 551 -8.34 18.28 2.58
C ASN A 551 -6.97 17.77 3.02
N ARG A 552 -6.37 16.86 2.23
CA ARG A 552 -5.03 16.29 2.38
C ARG A 552 -4.53 15.79 1.02
N GLY A 553 -3.24 15.94 0.74
CA GLY A 553 -2.66 15.51 -0.54
C GLY A 553 -2.74 16.57 -1.64
N SER A 554 -2.41 16.20 -2.88
CA SER A 554 -2.42 17.11 -4.04
C SER A 554 -3.76 17.05 -4.78
N ALA A 555 -4.13 18.16 -5.42
CA ALA A 555 -5.37 18.22 -6.20
C ALA A 555 -5.39 17.18 -7.34
N GLU A 556 -4.24 16.94 -7.99
CA GLU A 556 -4.11 15.91 -9.03
C GLU A 556 -4.47 14.52 -8.51
N THR A 557 -3.84 14.07 -7.41
CA THR A 557 -4.11 12.74 -6.83
C THR A 557 -5.56 12.59 -6.37
N PHE A 558 -6.19 13.69 -5.96
CA PHE A 558 -7.58 13.70 -5.59
C PHE A 558 -8.51 13.56 -6.80
N TRP A 559 -8.23 14.25 -7.91
CA TRP A 559 -8.99 14.08 -9.14
C TRP A 559 -8.80 12.69 -9.74
N GLU A 560 -7.59 12.13 -9.67
CA GLU A 560 -7.35 10.73 -10.03
C GLU A 560 -8.22 9.78 -9.20
N HIS A 561 -8.33 10.01 -7.88
CA HIS A 561 -9.21 9.24 -7.02
C HIS A 561 -10.66 9.33 -7.45
N GLU A 562 -11.18 10.55 -7.65
CA GLU A 562 -12.58 10.76 -8.04
C GLU A 562 -12.90 10.11 -9.39
N MET A 563 -12.01 10.24 -10.38
CA MET A 563 -12.19 9.61 -11.68
C MET A 563 -12.10 8.08 -11.58
N ASN A 564 -11.05 7.54 -10.95
CA ASN A 564 -10.78 6.11 -10.94
C ASN A 564 -11.74 5.32 -10.05
N LYS A 565 -12.26 5.93 -8.98
CA LYS A 565 -13.19 5.30 -8.05
C LYS A 565 -14.65 5.45 -8.48
N HIS A 566 -15.04 6.64 -8.97
CA HIS A 566 -16.43 6.98 -9.24
C HIS A 566 -16.72 7.13 -10.73
N GLY A 567 -15.87 7.85 -11.47
CA GLY A 567 -16.03 8.02 -12.92
C GLY A 567 -16.04 6.70 -13.68
N THR A 568 -15.17 5.76 -13.30
CA THR A 568 -15.10 4.40 -13.90
C THR A 568 -16.36 3.55 -13.71
N CYS A 569 -17.27 3.96 -12.82
CA CYS A 569 -18.54 3.28 -12.53
C CYS A 569 -19.73 3.86 -13.28
N VAL A 570 -19.51 4.84 -14.18
CA VAL A 570 -20.55 5.39 -15.03
C VAL A 570 -20.49 4.74 -16.41
N ASN A 571 -21.39 3.79 -16.66
CA ASN A 571 -21.44 3.01 -17.90
C ASN A 571 -21.55 3.88 -19.17
N THR A 572 -22.23 5.02 -19.11
CA THR A 572 -22.37 5.91 -20.28
C THR A 572 -21.08 6.66 -20.62
N LEU A 573 -20.07 6.64 -19.76
CA LEU A 573 -18.73 7.15 -20.04
C LEU A 573 -17.82 6.12 -20.72
N ALA A 574 -18.30 4.89 -20.97
CA ALA A 574 -17.48 3.87 -21.61
C ALA A 574 -16.97 4.35 -22.99
N PRO A 575 -15.73 4.01 -23.38
CA PRO A 575 -15.16 4.38 -24.68
C PRO A 575 -16.06 4.04 -25.87
N SER A 576 -16.81 2.93 -25.78
CA SER A 576 -17.78 2.50 -26.79
C SER A 576 -18.92 3.50 -27.03
N CYS A 577 -19.17 4.43 -26.10
CA CYS A 577 -20.21 5.45 -26.23
C CYS A 577 -19.75 6.71 -26.98
N TYR A 578 -18.46 6.84 -27.33
CA TYR A 578 -17.88 8.05 -27.94
C TYR A 578 -17.72 7.97 -29.48
N GLY A 579 -18.29 6.96 -30.12
CA GLY A 579 -18.26 6.78 -31.59
C GLY A 579 -16.84 6.74 -32.19
N ASP A 580 -16.74 6.96 -33.51
CA ASP A 580 -15.50 6.75 -34.28
C ASP A 580 -14.38 7.77 -34.00
N LYS A 581 -14.67 8.83 -33.23
CA LYS A 581 -13.73 9.94 -32.93
C LYS A 581 -13.23 9.94 -31.48
N TYR A 582 -13.52 8.88 -30.73
CA TYR A 582 -13.02 8.68 -29.38
C TYR A 582 -11.49 8.72 -29.35
N GLU A 583 -10.95 9.48 -28.41
CA GLU A 583 -9.59 9.27 -27.94
C GLU A 583 -9.56 9.17 -26.42
N ALA A 584 -8.57 8.45 -25.90
CA ALA A 584 -8.44 8.21 -24.46
C ALA A 584 -8.30 9.54 -23.70
N GLY A 585 -9.19 9.75 -22.74
CA GLY A 585 -9.27 10.96 -21.94
C GLY A 585 -10.47 11.86 -22.27
N ASP A 586 -11.18 11.63 -23.37
CA ASP A 586 -12.44 12.33 -23.70
C ASP A 586 -13.45 12.19 -22.55
N GLU A 587 -13.58 10.99 -22.00
CA GLU A 587 -14.48 10.67 -20.90
C GLU A 587 -14.07 11.28 -19.57
N VAL A 588 -12.77 11.51 -19.37
CA VAL A 588 -12.25 12.24 -18.20
C VAL A 588 -12.71 13.69 -18.28
N ILE A 589 -12.54 14.33 -19.44
CA ILE A 589 -12.94 15.72 -19.65
C ILE A 589 -14.45 15.87 -19.42
N ASP A 590 -15.26 14.98 -19.98
CA ASP A 590 -16.72 15.02 -19.84
C ASP A 590 -17.17 14.78 -18.39
N PHE A 591 -16.56 13.84 -17.66
CA PHE A 591 -16.85 13.61 -16.24
C PHE A 591 -16.61 14.87 -15.39
N PHE A 592 -15.42 15.46 -15.50
CA PHE A 592 -15.06 16.65 -14.73
C PHE A 592 -15.90 17.86 -15.14
N THR A 593 -16.14 18.05 -16.43
CA THR A 593 -17.02 19.12 -16.94
C THR A 593 -18.41 18.99 -16.33
N ARG A 594 -18.95 17.77 -16.29
CA ARG A 594 -20.31 17.53 -15.79
C ARG A 594 -20.42 17.74 -14.29
N ALA A 595 -19.47 17.24 -13.52
CA ALA A 595 -19.45 17.40 -12.08
C ALA A 595 -19.28 18.87 -11.66
N VAL A 596 -18.36 19.61 -12.27
CA VAL A 596 -18.17 21.05 -12.02
C VAL A 596 -19.38 21.87 -12.48
N GLY A 597 -19.94 21.54 -13.64
CA GLY A 597 -21.13 22.21 -14.18
C GLY A 597 -22.35 22.06 -13.27
N LEU A 598 -22.59 20.86 -12.73
CA LEU A 598 -23.66 20.62 -11.77
C LEU A 598 -23.40 21.33 -10.44
N PHE A 599 -22.17 21.28 -9.91
CA PHE A 599 -21.77 21.99 -8.70
C PHE A 599 -22.08 23.50 -8.78
N LYS A 600 -21.78 24.14 -9.91
CA LYS A 600 -22.05 25.58 -10.11
C LYS A 600 -23.54 25.94 -10.07
N GLN A 601 -24.44 24.99 -10.34
CA GLN A 601 -25.89 25.19 -10.23
C GLN A 601 -26.39 25.02 -8.78
N LEU A 602 -25.58 24.41 -7.92
CA LEU A 602 -25.91 24.01 -6.55
C LEU A 602 -25.10 24.84 -5.53
N ASP A 603 -25.27 26.17 -5.55
CA ASP A 603 -24.58 27.05 -4.61
C ASP A 603 -25.13 26.92 -3.18
N THR A 604 -24.59 25.95 -2.45
CA THR A 604 -24.98 25.64 -1.06
C THR A 604 -24.76 26.84 -0.14
N TYR A 605 -23.71 27.63 -0.35
CA TYR A 605 -23.46 28.80 0.49
C TYR A 605 -24.56 29.84 0.31
N LYS A 606 -24.88 30.21 -0.93
CA LYS A 606 -25.92 31.21 -1.23
C LYS A 606 -27.32 30.75 -0.83
N ALA A 607 -27.61 29.46 -0.96
CA ALA A 607 -28.87 28.89 -0.47
C ALA A 607 -29.04 29.08 1.04
N LEU A 608 -27.99 28.77 1.82
CA LEU A 608 -27.98 28.96 3.27
C LEU A 608 -28.02 30.45 3.64
N GLU A 609 -27.23 31.29 2.99
CA GLU A 609 -27.18 32.74 3.21
C GLU A 609 -28.55 33.39 3.02
N LYS A 610 -29.27 33.03 1.94
CA LYS A 610 -30.62 33.52 1.65
C LYS A 610 -31.64 33.16 2.74
N ALA A 611 -31.43 32.03 3.43
CA ALA A 611 -32.24 31.61 4.57
C ALA A 611 -31.78 32.21 5.91
N GLY A 612 -30.78 33.10 5.91
CA GLY A 612 -30.18 33.68 7.12
C GLY A 612 -29.25 32.73 7.87
N ILE A 613 -28.83 31.63 7.23
CA ILE A 613 -27.91 30.64 7.78
C ILE A 613 -26.51 30.96 7.28
N VAL A 614 -25.76 31.74 8.06
CA VAL A 614 -24.40 32.16 7.72
C VAL A 614 -23.36 31.54 8.66
N PRO A 615 -22.10 31.39 8.24
CA PRO A 615 -21.07 30.90 9.13
C PRO A 615 -20.91 31.80 10.37
N SER A 616 -20.92 31.21 11.57
CA SER A 616 -20.84 31.93 12.85
C SER A 616 -20.20 31.07 13.93
N TYR A 617 -19.44 31.71 14.84
CA TYR A 617 -18.87 31.05 16.01
C TYR A 617 -19.86 30.90 17.16
N THR A 618 -20.95 31.68 17.14
CA THR A 618 -21.92 31.79 18.26
C THR A 618 -23.29 31.28 17.89
N ALA A 619 -23.72 31.49 16.64
CA ALA A 619 -25.03 31.02 16.19
C ALA A 619 -25.06 29.49 16.06
N THR A 620 -26.24 28.93 16.26
CA THR A 620 -26.51 27.51 15.96
C THR A 620 -27.82 27.41 15.21
N TYR A 621 -27.94 26.34 14.43
CA TYR A 621 -29.08 26.10 13.55
C TYR A 621 -29.72 24.75 13.86
N THR A 622 -30.97 24.59 13.41
CA THR A 622 -31.65 23.30 13.41
C THR A 622 -31.46 22.60 12.08
N GLU A 623 -31.48 21.27 12.11
CA GLU A 623 -31.39 20.45 10.91
C GLU A 623 -32.49 20.82 9.91
N SER A 624 -33.74 20.96 10.40
CA SER A 624 -34.89 21.37 9.57
C SER A 624 -34.73 22.73 8.87
N GLN A 625 -34.03 23.69 9.49
CA GLN A 625 -33.77 25.00 8.85
C GLN A 625 -32.80 24.86 7.69
N ILE A 626 -31.72 24.08 7.89
CA ILE A 626 -30.72 23.81 6.85
C ILE A 626 -31.37 23.00 5.73
N GLN A 627 -32.13 21.96 6.07
CA GLN A 627 -32.83 21.12 5.11
C GLN A 627 -33.79 21.93 4.22
N ALA A 628 -34.62 22.79 4.83
CA ALA A 628 -35.55 23.64 4.09
C ALA A 628 -34.84 24.61 3.14
N ALA A 629 -33.70 25.17 3.56
CA ALA A 629 -32.90 26.08 2.74
C ALA A 629 -32.32 25.38 1.50
N LEU A 630 -31.76 24.17 1.66
CA LEU A 630 -31.14 23.43 0.56
C LEU A 630 -32.17 22.76 -0.35
N THR A 631 -33.26 22.22 0.20
CA THR A 631 -34.35 21.64 -0.60
C THR A 631 -35.05 22.69 -1.47
N ALA A 632 -35.04 23.96 -1.09
CA ALA A 632 -35.54 25.04 -1.94
C ALA A 632 -34.73 25.25 -3.23
N VAL A 633 -33.51 24.72 -3.32
CA VAL A 633 -32.65 24.81 -4.52
C VAL A 633 -33.04 23.77 -5.57
N THR A 634 -33.24 22.52 -5.16
CA THR A 634 -33.44 21.39 -6.08
C THR A 634 -34.87 20.86 -6.08
N GLY A 635 -35.69 21.21 -5.10
CA GLY A 635 -37.01 20.63 -4.86
C GLY A 635 -37.00 19.26 -4.17
N SER A 636 -35.81 18.71 -3.86
CA SER A 636 -35.63 17.40 -3.24
C SER A 636 -34.84 17.46 -1.94
N GLU A 637 -34.96 16.43 -1.12
CA GLU A 637 -34.20 16.29 0.12
C GLU A 637 -32.69 16.18 -0.18
N VAL A 638 -31.88 16.72 0.73
CA VAL A 638 -30.42 16.81 0.64
C VAL A 638 -29.83 16.13 1.86
N VAL A 639 -28.90 15.20 1.69
CA VAL A 639 -28.32 14.51 2.85
C VAL A 639 -27.32 15.43 3.56
N LEU A 640 -27.56 15.70 4.84
CA LEU A 640 -26.73 16.59 5.66
C LEU A 640 -25.74 15.83 6.54
N GLY A 641 -24.45 16.06 6.32
CA GLY A 641 -23.38 15.49 7.14
C GLY A 641 -22.85 16.48 8.17
N CYS A 642 -22.81 16.07 9.44
CA CYS A 642 -22.16 16.82 10.51
C CYS A 642 -21.03 16.03 11.17
N ARG A 643 -19.98 16.73 11.55
CA ARG A 643 -18.86 16.20 12.34
C ARG A 643 -18.80 16.91 13.70
N TYR A 644 -19.05 16.16 14.78
CA TYR A 644 -19.14 16.72 16.14
C TYR A 644 -20.16 17.88 16.27
N GLY A 645 -21.32 17.73 15.63
CA GLY A 645 -22.37 18.76 15.59
C GLY A 645 -22.04 19.98 14.72
N ARG A 646 -20.98 19.91 13.90
CA ARG A 646 -20.60 20.98 12.97
C ARG A 646 -20.98 20.57 11.55
N LEU A 647 -21.68 21.44 10.84
CA LEU A 647 -22.09 21.22 9.46
C LEU A 647 -20.83 21.06 8.58
N ASN A 648 -20.74 19.96 7.83
CA ASN A 648 -19.55 19.62 7.05
C ASN A 648 -19.86 19.11 5.64
N GLN A 649 -20.99 18.44 5.39
CA GLN A 649 -21.28 17.84 4.09
C GLN A 649 -22.74 18.08 3.66
N ALA A 650 -22.95 18.23 2.36
CA ALA A 650 -24.27 18.27 1.73
C ALA A 650 -24.23 17.42 0.45
N TRP A 651 -25.12 16.44 0.33
CA TRP A 651 -25.19 15.56 -0.85
C TRP A 651 -26.53 15.72 -1.55
N TYR A 652 -26.48 16.10 -2.83
CA TYR A 652 -27.64 16.30 -3.68
C TYR A 652 -27.81 15.08 -4.59
N SER A 653 -28.96 14.41 -4.51
CA SER A 653 -29.24 13.20 -5.28
C SER A 653 -30.00 13.51 -6.57
N PHE A 654 -29.56 12.91 -7.67
CA PHE A 654 -30.18 13.04 -8.98
C PHE A 654 -30.35 11.68 -9.64
N ASN A 655 -31.43 11.52 -10.37
CA ASN A 655 -31.50 10.53 -11.45
C ASN A 655 -31.23 11.25 -12.78
N VAL A 656 -30.81 10.52 -13.80
CA VAL A 656 -30.42 11.09 -15.10
C VAL A 656 -31.29 10.54 -16.21
N LYS A 657 -31.78 11.43 -17.07
CA LYS A 657 -32.48 11.08 -18.30
C LYS A 657 -31.49 11.16 -19.47
N GLY A 658 -31.05 10.01 -19.98
CA GLY A 658 -30.01 9.93 -21.02
C GLY A 658 -28.64 9.54 -20.45
N SER A 659 -27.58 10.09 -21.05
CA SER A 659 -26.18 9.85 -20.66
C SER A 659 -25.68 10.83 -19.58
N LEU A 660 -24.57 10.54 -18.92
CA LEU A 660 -23.94 11.51 -18.01
C LEU A 660 -23.56 12.81 -18.74
N GLN A 661 -23.03 12.68 -19.97
CA GLN A 661 -22.49 13.78 -20.77
C GLN A 661 -23.56 14.83 -21.08
N LEU A 662 -24.67 14.40 -21.68
CA LEU A 662 -25.70 15.29 -22.25
C LEU A 662 -27.08 15.15 -21.61
N GLY A 663 -27.29 14.14 -20.76
CA GLY A 663 -28.59 13.86 -20.17
C GLY A 663 -29.09 14.96 -19.23
N GLU A 664 -30.34 14.85 -18.80
CA GLU A 664 -30.95 15.79 -17.85
C GLU A 664 -30.81 15.26 -16.43
N PHE A 665 -30.25 16.05 -15.50
CA PHE A 665 -30.26 15.74 -14.07
C PHE A 665 -31.63 16.10 -13.48
N VAL A 666 -32.35 15.10 -12.97
CA VAL A 666 -33.63 15.27 -12.29
C VAL A 666 -33.42 15.00 -10.81
N ALA A 667 -33.61 16.03 -9.98
CA ALA A 667 -33.44 15.91 -8.54
C ALA A 667 -34.40 14.84 -7.97
N THR A 668 -33.91 14.03 -7.04
CA THR A 668 -34.68 12.93 -6.45
C THR A 668 -34.38 12.80 -4.96
N ALA A 669 -35.22 12.05 -4.25
CA ALA A 669 -34.93 11.69 -2.87
C ALA A 669 -33.73 10.70 -2.81
N PRO A 670 -32.86 10.79 -1.80
CA PRO A 670 -31.75 9.86 -1.64
C PRO A 670 -32.27 8.43 -1.42
N ALA A 671 -31.66 7.44 -2.06
CA ALA A 671 -32.00 6.03 -1.89
C ALA A 671 -31.28 5.41 -0.68
N GLY A 672 -31.80 4.30 -0.15
CA GLY A 672 -31.11 3.47 0.85
C GLY A 672 -30.86 4.07 2.24
N LYS A 673 -29.94 3.45 3.00
CA LYS A 673 -29.53 3.89 4.35
C LYS A 673 -28.68 5.17 4.32
N SER A 674 -28.11 5.53 3.18
CA SER A 674 -27.39 6.79 2.91
C SER A 674 -28.29 8.02 2.99
N GLY A 675 -29.63 7.85 2.96
CA GLY A 675 -30.59 8.93 3.22
C GLY A 675 -30.67 9.45 4.66
N ARG A 676 -29.88 8.91 5.61
CA ARG A 676 -29.82 9.44 6.98
C ARG A 676 -28.56 10.26 7.19
N GLY A 677 -28.72 11.58 7.13
CA GLY A 677 -27.66 12.52 7.53
C GLY A 677 -27.19 12.30 8.97
N THR A 678 -25.97 12.76 9.28
CA THR A 678 -25.35 12.63 10.61
C THR A 678 -25.57 13.86 11.50
N CYS A 679 -26.31 14.86 11.01
CA CYS A 679 -26.57 16.08 11.74
C CYS A 679 -27.56 15.91 12.91
N PRO A 680 -27.27 16.48 14.10
CA PRO A 680 -28.22 16.49 15.20
C PRO A 680 -29.41 17.41 14.86
N ARG A 681 -30.60 17.12 15.41
CA ARG A 681 -31.81 17.92 15.14
C ARG A 681 -31.67 19.42 15.46
N ARG A 682 -30.84 19.77 16.44
CA ARG A 682 -30.61 21.15 16.92
C ARG A 682 -29.16 21.36 17.31
N GLY A 683 -28.75 22.62 17.41
CA GLY A 683 -27.43 23.00 17.91
C GLY A 683 -26.32 22.83 16.86
N ILE A 684 -26.67 22.73 15.58
CA ILE A 684 -25.70 22.59 14.50
C ILE A 684 -24.88 23.88 14.39
N LYS A 685 -23.56 23.74 14.40
CA LYS A 685 -22.64 24.86 14.18
C LYS A 685 -22.22 24.90 12.73
N TYR A 686 -22.47 26.02 12.06
CA TYR A 686 -21.89 26.30 10.75
C TYR A 686 -20.74 27.29 10.97
N LEU A 687 -19.50 26.79 11.04
CA LEU A 687 -18.36 27.60 11.49
C LEU A 687 -17.70 28.35 10.33
N PRO A 688 -17.22 29.59 10.53
CA PRO A 688 -16.48 30.33 9.50
C PRO A 688 -15.18 29.62 9.10
N LYS A 689 -14.88 29.60 7.80
CA LYS A 689 -13.54 29.32 7.29
C LYS A 689 -12.61 30.44 7.74
N LYS A 690 -11.49 30.11 8.40
CA LYS A 690 -10.44 31.10 8.69
C LYS A 690 -9.52 31.21 7.48
N PRO A 691 -9.34 32.39 6.86
CA PRO A 691 -8.21 32.58 5.97
C PRO A 691 -6.94 32.37 6.79
N TYR A 692 -6.01 31.58 6.26
CA TYR A 692 -4.64 31.52 6.78
C TYR A 692 -3.92 32.84 6.48
#